data_AF-A0A3D2JZ01-F1
#
_entry.id   AF-A0A3D2JZ01-F1
#
_cell.length_a   1.000
_cell.length_b   1.000
_cell.length_c   1.000
_cell.angle_alpha   90.00
_cell.angle_beta   90.00
_cell.angle_gamma   90.00
#
_symmetry.space_group_name_H-M   'P 1'
#
loop_
_entity.id
_entity.type
_entity.pdbx_description
1 polymer ?
#
loop_
_entity_poly.entity_id
_entity_poly.type
_entity_poly.pdbx_seq_one_letter_code
_entity_poly.pdbx_strand_id
1 'polypeptide(L)'
;MTTLFKSDSRVAALSLAALIVAAPCAYAQDTDKEKKPRKRVSAEIDRRAKHLYDKAIELMEYKQYERGLAMLNTVVRDNQGTLLAHMAHMAMGKHYLAQRKTKEALNHFMLLTRLLTPEPGEKQSEEVVALYQEALYQAGYSQYQAGQYSAGFPLFRRLTEVAARTKWANMAYFYIGMSHYQLKNWNKAIDSLSLVGTEVEEAGEGTDDLGRIEIGQRFYSKIVDADVPVMRKLKVPVQAIVKVSSGDIETLTGVPVPGKKHEMLTSAPTALGNAKPGDGVLQMVGGDTLEVIYMDESTLDGKKGVPRTGKVRAVSTGTVGFFLGDNSTPAYIAYPGEPQVMILRDADLDTSPDAETLTLTVKSFYKVEAAAAAEDEEKGMLDIFSLEAEDEEVWKERDSITVTLTETGEGAVIRSGIFGGKVTLAPIEEGVTPNPGDAILHCDELDELSVVYTDKVHLYGDEERTSESRIKVSGSVNSGVSADQFVVFEELLKARKGSVEAEALAGLGEIYKDMGLDQRASQRATEALGKVNPIIMNRKKLPGDIVENAFRLKWECELLKDDFDAATSTCLAFNRLYPESVLADKALMTLGRSLTDKGEFDKAVDVYARVLELENPISAAEAQFRIGETLQQRAVDSIEKADAHNSKWGKAGLSKATALQNAMGPAVAAYRKTYERYPESSFAADALGRVVRHYVDTDAFAQAAVLLESVFEDYPDAAFLDEMLLLWANVGYRMGDNETAKTKLRKLIFDYPTSKHVAEARKKLAGIEAEGDKE
;
A
#
# COMPACT_ATOMS: atom_id res chain seq x y z
N MET A 1 38.87 -61.72 -36.19
CA MET A 1 37.74 -62.17 -37.04
C MET A 1 36.88 -60.94 -37.33
N THR A 2 36.62 -60.53 -38.58
CA THR A 2 37.15 -61.04 -39.85
C THR A 2 37.36 -59.90 -40.86
N THR A 3 38.51 -59.94 -41.52
CA THR A 3 39.07 -59.03 -42.53
C THR A 3 38.27 -58.88 -43.83
N LEU A 4 38.40 -57.71 -44.50
CA LEU A 4 38.54 -57.45 -45.96
C LEU A 4 38.27 -55.94 -46.22
N PHE A 5 39.14 -55.04 -46.70
CA PHE A 5 40.48 -55.05 -47.34
C PHE A 5 40.51 -55.16 -48.89
N LYS A 6 40.67 -54.01 -49.58
CA LYS A 6 41.42 -53.67 -50.84
C LYS A 6 40.96 -52.27 -51.35
N SER A 7 41.73 -51.33 -51.94
CA SER A 7 42.88 -51.33 -52.90
C SER A 7 42.43 -51.54 -54.38
N ASP A 8 42.95 -50.89 -55.44
CA ASP A 8 43.99 -49.84 -55.69
C ASP A 8 43.42 -48.80 -56.71
N SER A 9 44.07 -47.84 -57.43
CA SER A 9 45.47 -47.41 -57.71
C SER A 9 45.44 -45.91 -58.16
N ARG A 10 46.37 -45.00 -57.82
CA ARG A 10 47.72 -44.68 -58.39
C ARG A 10 47.83 -44.07 -59.82
N VAL A 11 48.43 -42.86 -59.90
CA VAL A 11 49.30 -42.29 -60.99
C VAL A 11 48.58 -41.88 -62.32
N ALA A 12 48.88 -40.80 -63.06
CA ALA A 12 49.81 -39.64 -63.02
C ALA A 12 49.01 -38.34 -63.35
N ALA A 13 49.28 -37.11 -62.91
CA ALA A 13 50.50 -36.27 -62.88
C ALA A 13 50.94 -35.65 -64.24
N LEU A 14 50.52 -34.39 -64.52
CA LEU A 14 51.41 -33.33 -65.06
C LEU A 14 50.85 -31.89 -64.90
N SER A 15 51.62 -31.04 -64.21
CA SER A 15 51.86 -29.59 -64.39
C SER A 15 50.81 -28.64 -65.05
N LEU A 16 50.42 -27.59 -64.32
CA LEU A 16 51.08 -26.26 -64.40
C LEU A 16 50.84 -25.45 -63.12
N ALA A 17 51.64 -24.41 -62.86
CA ALA A 17 51.55 -23.60 -61.63
C ALA A 17 50.88 -22.23 -61.86
N ALA A 18 50.02 -21.82 -60.93
CA ALA A 18 49.57 -20.45 -60.75
C ALA A 18 49.41 -20.17 -59.24
N LEU A 19 50.00 -19.08 -58.75
CA LEU A 19 50.07 -18.78 -57.32
C LEU A 19 49.00 -17.74 -56.94
N ILE A 20 47.93 -18.16 -56.26
CA ILE A 20 46.93 -17.27 -55.64
C ILE A 20 46.71 -17.71 -54.18
N VAL A 21 46.54 -16.74 -53.29
CA VAL A 21 46.54 -16.91 -51.83
C VAL A 21 45.38 -17.77 -51.35
N ALA A 22 45.66 -18.66 -50.40
CA ALA A 22 44.68 -19.58 -49.83
C ALA A 22 43.73 -18.90 -48.84
N ALA A 23 42.43 -19.14 -49.01
CA ALA A 23 41.41 -18.93 -47.99
C ALA A 23 40.71 -20.29 -47.72
N PRO A 24 40.98 -20.97 -46.59
CA PRO A 24 40.29 -22.21 -46.26
C PRO A 24 38.86 -21.95 -45.81
N CYS A 25 37.89 -22.71 -46.31
CA CYS A 25 36.53 -22.67 -45.79
C CYS A 25 36.51 -23.14 -44.33
N ALA A 26 36.10 -22.27 -43.41
CA ALA A 26 35.78 -22.63 -42.03
C ALA A 26 34.35 -23.19 -41.93
N TYR A 27 34.09 -23.92 -40.85
CA TYR A 27 32.77 -24.44 -40.51
C TYR A 27 31.69 -23.36 -40.52
N ALA A 28 30.50 -23.69 -41.02
CA ALA A 28 29.30 -22.89 -40.79
C ALA A 28 28.86 -23.09 -39.33
N GLN A 29 29.34 -22.22 -38.43
CA GLN A 29 28.66 -21.95 -37.17
C GLN A 29 27.70 -20.80 -37.43
N ASP A 30 26.40 -21.05 -37.28
CA ASP A 30 25.44 -19.95 -37.12
C ASP A 30 25.86 -19.18 -35.86
N THR A 31 26.27 -17.93 -36.07
CA THR A 31 26.68 -17.01 -35.02
C THR A 31 25.53 -16.05 -34.79
N ASP A 32 24.82 -16.25 -33.69
CA ASP A 32 23.73 -15.36 -33.28
C ASP A 32 24.24 -13.92 -33.18
N LYS A 33 23.82 -13.09 -34.15
CA LYS A 33 24.06 -11.66 -34.11
C LYS A 33 23.12 -11.05 -33.09
N GLU A 34 23.64 -10.80 -31.89
CA GLU A 34 22.97 -10.06 -30.83
C GLU A 34 22.27 -8.80 -31.37
N LYS A 35 20.95 -8.88 -31.54
CA LYS A 35 20.12 -7.74 -31.86
C LYS A 35 19.96 -6.91 -30.60
N LYS A 36 20.87 -5.94 -30.38
CA LYS A 36 20.72 -4.90 -29.36
C LYS A 36 19.29 -4.34 -29.42
N PRO A 37 18.53 -4.35 -28.30
CA PRO A 37 17.11 -3.97 -28.32
C PRO A 37 16.91 -2.48 -28.63
N ARG A 38 15.70 -2.14 -29.13
CA ARG A 38 15.31 -0.80 -29.61
C ARG A 38 15.15 0.23 -28.48
N LYS A 39 16.26 0.69 -27.89
CA LYS A 39 16.23 1.67 -26.77
C LYS A 39 15.56 3.03 -27.05
N ARG A 40 15.36 3.45 -28.31
CA ARG A 40 14.66 4.72 -28.62
C ARG A 40 13.15 4.60 -28.45
N VAL A 41 12.51 3.68 -29.16
CA VAL A 41 11.04 3.52 -29.18
C VAL A 41 10.47 3.16 -27.81
N SER A 42 11.22 2.46 -26.94
CA SER A 42 10.78 2.22 -25.56
C SER A 42 10.68 3.51 -24.76
N ALA A 43 11.75 4.32 -24.73
CA ALA A 43 11.81 5.57 -23.97
C ALA A 43 10.76 6.62 -24.43
N GLU A 44 10.33 6.52 -25.68
CA GLU A 44 9.30 7.34 -26.32
C GLU A 44 7.89 6.96 -25.83
N ILE A 45 7.62 5.65 -25.72
CA ILE A 45 6.40 5.10 -25.11
C ILE A 45 6.38 5.40 -23.60
N ASP A 46 7.51 5.19 -22.90
CA ASP A 46 7.64 5.45 -21.46
C ASP A 46 7.33 6.92 -21.11
N ARG A 47 7.81 7.88 -21.92
CA ARG A 47 7.49 9.31 -21.78
C ARG A 47 6.00 9.59 -21.96
N ARG A 48 5.38 9.05 -23.01
CA ARG A 48 3.94 9.22 -23.28
C ARG A 48 3.07 8.61 -22.18
N ALA A 49 3.45 7.44 -21.68
CA ALA A 49 2.79 6.78 -20.57
C ALA A 49 2.93 7.58 -19.27
N LYS A 50 4.11 8.17 -19.00
CA LYS A 50 4.32 9.06 -17.87
C LYS A 50 3.47 10.33 -17.96
N HIS A 51 3.48 11.04 -19.08
CA HIS A 51 2.64 12.25 -19.24
C HIS A 51 1.14 11.95 -19.06
N LEU A 52 0.67 10.80 -19.56
CA LEU A 52 -0.71 10.33 -19.31
C LEU A 52 -0.98 10.03 -17.83
N TYR A 53 -0.01 9.50 -17.09
CA TYR A 53 -0.11 9.29 -15.64
C TYR A 53 -0.12 10.63 -14.88
N ASP A 54 0.82 11.53 -15.16
CA ASP A 54 0.95 12.82 -14.49
C ASP A 54 -0.33 13.68 -14.68
N LYS A 55 -0.83 13.78 -15.92
CA LYS A 55 -2.12 14.46 -16.24
C LYS A 55 -3.33 13.76 -15.61
N ALA A 56 -3.27 12.45 -15.39
CA ALA A 56 -4.32 11.73 -14.66
C ALA A 56 -4.31 12.06 -13.16
N ILE A 57 -3.14 12.21 -12.53
CA ILE A 57 -3.02 12.66 -11.14
C ILE A 57 -3.52 14.10 -10.99
N GLU A 58 -3.13 15.01 -11.89
CA GLU A 58 -3.61 16.40 -11.95
C GLU A 58 -5.16 16.47 -11.96
N LEU A 59 -5.82 15.64 -12.78
CA LEU A 59 -7.29 15.53 -12.83
C LEU A 59 -7.91 14.96 -11.53
N MET A 60 -7.21 14.09 -10.81
CA MET A 60 -7.67 13.58 -9.50
C MET A 60 -7.57 14.67 -8.42
N GLU A 61 -6.56 15.53 -8.49
CA GLU A 61 -6.40 16.69 -7.60
C GLU A 61 -7.45 17.78 -7.87
N TYR A 62 -7.78 18.04 -9.15
CA TYR A 62 -8.95 18.85 -9.55
C TYR A 62 -10.30 18.18 -9.25
N LYS A 63 -10.32 17.02 -8.59
CA LYS A 63 -11.53 16.26 -8.21
C LYS A 63 -12.36 15.79 -9.42
N GLN A 64 -11.80 15.81 -10.63
CA GLN A 64 -12.41 15.27 -11.86
C GLN A 64 -12.21 13.74 -11.92
N TYR A 65 -12.62 13.05 -10.84
CA TYR A 65 -12.23 11.67 -10.56
C TYR A 65 -12.58 10.69 -11.69
N GLU A 66 -13.71 10.86 -12.38
CA GLU A 66 -14.08 9.99 -13.51
C GLU A 66 -13.08 10.10 -14.68
N ARG A 67 -12.59 11.31 -14.98
CA ARG A 67 -11.60 11.56 -16.04
C ARG A 67 -10.22 11.05 -15.63
N GLY A 68 -9.80 11.33 -14.39
CA GLY A 68 -8.53 10.84 -13.83
C GLY A 68 -8.47 9.30 -13.79
N LEU A 69 -9.51 8.64 -13.26
CA LEU A 69 -9.60 7.17 -13.25
C LEU A 69 -9.62 6.57 -14.67
N ALA A 70 -10.30 7.20 -15.64
CA ALA A 70 -10.28 6.73 -17.03
C ALA A 70 -8.88 6.80 -17.66
N MET A 71 -8.10 7.84 -17.35
CA MET A 71 -6.70 7.93 -17.79
C MET A 71 -5.80 6.92 -17.04
N LEU A 72 -5.93 6.76 -15.72
CA LEU A 72 -5.16 5.76 -14.95
C LEU A 72 -5.43 4.32 -15.44
N ASN A 73 -6.68 3.98 -15.74
CA ASN A 73 -7.03 2.68 -16.36
C ASN A 73 -6.40 2.51 -17.76
N THR A 74 -6.23 3.60 -18.51
CA THR A 74 -5.57 3.58 -19.82
C THR A 74 -4.06 3.36 -19.68
N VAL A 75 -3.42 4.03 -18.71
CA VAL A 75 -1.99 3.82 -18.36
C VAL A 75 -1.73 2.37 -17.97
N VAL A 76 -2.57 1.78 -17.09
CA VAL A 76 -2.48 0.35 -16.72
C VAL A 76 -2.63 -0.55 -17.96
N ARG A 77 -3.73 -0.40 -18.72
CA ARG A 77 -4.03 -1.26 -19.87
C ARG A 77 -2.91 -1.28 -20.92
N ASP A 78 -2.31 -0.14 -21.20
CA ASP A 78 -1.34 0.00 -22.29
C ASP A 78 0.11 -0.27 -21.84
N ASN A 79 0.39 -0.34 -20.53
CA ASN A 79 1.73 -0.49 -19.96
C ASN A 79 1.80 -1.55 -18.85
N GLN A 80 1.06 -2.65 -18.99
CA GLN A 80 0.99 -3.76 -18.01
C GLN A 80 2.38 -4.25 -17.59
N GLY A 81 2.55 -4.54 -16.29
CA GLY A 81 3.84 -4.94 -15.68
C GLY A 81 4.91 -3.85 -15.58
N THR A 82 4.67 -2.62 -16.04
CA THR A 82 5.61 -1.49 -15.84
C THR A 82 5.43 -0.82 -14.49
N LEU A 83 6.47 -0.15 -14.00
CA LEU A 83 6.40 0.68 -12.78
C LEU A 83 5.28 1.74 -12.86
N LEU A 84 5.01 2.31 -14.04
CA LEU A 84 3.92 3.27 -14.27
C LEU A 84 2.54 2.64 -14.08
N ALA A 85 2.30 1.41 -14.56
CA ALA A 85 1.06 0.69 -14.27
C ALA A 85 0.93 0.35 -12.78
N HIS A 86 2.04 -0.01 -12.12
CA HIS A 86 2.06 -0.26 -10.67
C HIS A 86 1.74 1.01 -9.85
N MET A 87 2.29 2.16 -10.25
CA MET A 87 1.96 3.48 -9.66
C MET A 87 0.51 3.88 -9.93
N ALA A 88 -0.02 3.63 -11.13
CA ALA A 88 -1.42 3.88 -11.45
C ALA A 88 -2.38 3.02 -10.60
N HIS A 89 -2.08 1.74 -10.39
CA HIS A 89 -2.81 0.90 -9.44
C HIS A 89 -2.73 1.42 -7.99
N MET A 90 -1.56 1.91 -7.55
CA MET A 90 -1.40 2.50 -6.22
C MET A 90 -2.27 3.76 -6.05
N ALA A 91 -2.28 4.65 -7.04
CA ALA A 91 -3.11 5.85 -7.05
C ALA A 91 -4.62 5.51 -7.03
N MET A 92 -5.07 4.56 -7.86
CA MET A 92 -6.46 4.10 -7.87
C MET A 92 -6.86 3.45 -6.54
N GLY A 93 -6.00 2.61 -5.96
CA GLY A 93 -6.20 2.00 -4.65
C GLY A 93 -6.37 3.05 -3.54
N LYS A 94 -5.47 4.04 -3.48
CA LYS A 94 -5.54 5.18 -2.53
C LYS A 94 -6.84 5.97 -2.69
N HIS A 95 -7.28 6.22 -3.92
CA HIS A 95 -8.53 6.93 -4.19
C HIS A 95 -9.77 6.16 -3.72
N TYR A 96 -9.86 4.85 -4.02
CA TYR A 96 -10.96 4.03 -3.51
C TYR A 96 -10.97 3.93 -1.98
N LEU A 97 -9.79 3.88 -1.35
CA LEU A 97 -9.67 3.89 0.11
C LEU A 97 -10.20 5.20 0.71
N ALA A 98 -9.90 6.35 0.08
CA ALA A 98 -10.46 7.65 0.48
C ALA A 98 -11.99 7.71 0.35
N GLN A 99 -12.58 7.04 -0.66
CA GLN A 99 -14.03 6.86 -0.79
C GLN A 99 -14.63 5.84 0.21
N ARG A 100 -13.82 5.23 1.10
CA ARG A 100 -14.18 4.07 1.96
C ARG A 100 -14.62 2.83 1.18
N LYS A 101 -14.30 2.74 -0.11
CA LYS A 101 -14.46 1.55 -0.97
C LYS A 101 -13.32 0.57 -0.71
N THR A 102 -13.29 0.04 0.52
CA THR A 102 -12.19 -0.77 1.05
C THR A 102 -12.00 -2.09 0.30
N LYS A 103 -13.08 -2.68 -0.23
CA LYS A 103 -13.01 -3.90 -1.04
C LYS A 103 -12.32 -3.63 -2.37
N GLU A 104 -12.67 -2.54 -3.04
CA GLU A 104 -12.13 -2.08 -4.31
C GLU A 104 -10.64 -1.76 -4.18
N ALA A 105 -10.30 -0.91 -3.21
CA ALA A 105 -8.95 -0.53 -2.84
C ALA A 105 -8.05 -1.75 -2.55
N LEU A 106 -8.56 -2.68 -1.73
CA LEU A 106 -7.82 -3.88 -1.35
C LEU A 106 -7.40 -4.72 -2.56
N ASN A 107 -8.19 -4.82 -3.64
CA ASN A 107 -7.75 -5.62 -4.79
C ASN A 107 -6.52 -5.01 -5.47
N HIS A 108 -6.46 -3.69 -5.63
CA HIS A 108 -5.31 -3.02 -6.24
C HIS A 108 -4.06 -3.20 -5.38
N PHE A 109 -4.16 -3.05 -4.06
CA PHE A 109 -3.02 -3.29 -3.18
C PHE A 109 -2.62 -4.78 -3.16
N MET A 110 -3.57 -5.72 -3.10
CA MET A 110 -3.27 -7.16 -3.15
C MET A 110 -2.63 -7.59 -4.47
N LEU A 111 -3.00 -6.97 -5.60
CA LEU A 111 -2.33 -7.17 -6.88
C LEU A 111 -0.87 -6.72 -6.83
N LEU A 112 -0.62 -5.50 -6.34
CA LEU A 112 0.73 -4.94 -6.18
C LEU A 112 1.61 -5.78 -5.22
N THR A 113 1.05 -6.28 -4.11
CA THR A 113 1.78 -7.19 -3.19
C THR A 113 2.20 -8.52 -3.83
N ARG A 114 1.79 -8.81 -5.07
CA ARG A 114 2.18 -10.00 -5.82
C ARG A 114 3.07 -9.69 -7.00
N LEU A 115 2.69 -8.70 -7.81
CA LEU A 115 3.50 -8.22 -8.94
C LEU A 115 4.88 -7.72 -8.49
N LEU A 116 4.99 -7.18 -7.27
CA LEU A 116 6.23 -6.61 -6.72
C LEU A 116 6.94 -7.53 -5.72
N THR A 117 6.52 -8.80 -5.57
CA THR A 117 7.15 -9.74 -4.62
C THR A 117 8.65 -9.88 -4.92
N PRO A 118 9.56 -9.73 -3.94
CA PRO A 118 10.99 -9.90 -4.18
C PRO A 118 11.34 -11.37 -4.45
N GLU A 119 11.80 -11.69 -5.66
CA GLU A 119 12.25 -13.04 -6.00
C GLU A 119 13.62 -13.36 -5.36
N PRO A 120 13.82 -14.59 -4.81
CA PRO A 120 15.05 -14.96 -4.13
C PRO A 120 16.32 -14.92 -5.02
N GLY A 121 17.05 -13.81 -4.92
CA GLY A 121 18.35 -13.62 -5.59
C GLY A 121 18.39 -12.46 -6.59
N GLU A 122 17.24 -11.87 -6.94
CA GLU A 122 17.19 -10.67 -7.79
C GLU A 122 17.26 -9.38 -6.95
N LYS A 123 17.94 -8.36 -7.47
CA LYS A 123 17.96 -7.01 -6.87
C LYS A 123 16.96 -6.11 -7.59
N GLN A 124 15.78 -5.93 -6.98
CA GLN A 124 14.81 -4.91 -7.36
C GLN A 124 15.38 -3.49 -7.16
N SER A 125 14.81 -2.49 -7.85
CA SER A 125 15.13 -1.08 -7.61
C SER A 125 14.50 -0.57 -6.31
N GLU A 126 15.10 0.47 -5.72
CA GLU A 126 14.62 1.08 -4.47
C GLU A 126 13.18 1.60 -4.58
N GLU A 127 12.80 2.13 -5.75
CA GLU A 127 11.42 2.53 -6.08
C GLU A 127 10.43 1.35 -6.01
N VAL A 128 10.80 0.19 -6.56
CA VAL A 128 9.97 -1.03 -6.53
C VAL A 128 9.85 -1.56 -5.10
N VAL A 129 10.94 -1.58 -4.33
CA VAL A 129 10.94 -2.00 -2.92
C VAL A 129 10.07 -1.07 -2.07
N ALA A 130 10.18 0.25 -2.25
CA ALA A 130 9.34 1.22 -1.55
C ALA A 130 7.86 1.08 -1.92
N LEU A 131 7.54 0.81 -3.19
CA LEU A 131 6.17 0.60 -3.67
C LEU A 131 5.57 -0.72 -3.15
N TYR A 132 6.38 -1.79 -3.02
CA TYR A 132 5.99 -3.06 -2.40
C TYR A 132 5.69 -2.90 -0.89
N GLN A 133 6.57 -2.19 -0.17
CA GLN A 133 6.37 -1.89 1.25
C GLN A 133 5.10 -1.05 1.48
N GLU A 134 4.84 -0.04 0.65
CA GLU A 134 3.58 0.70 0.72
C GLU A 134 2.39 -0.21 0.36
N ALA A 135 2.48 -1.07 -0.66
CA ALA A 135 1.38 -1.95 -1.05
C ALA A 135 0.98 -2.91 0.10
N LEU A 136 1.95 -3.51 0.79
CA LEU A 136 1.70 -4.32 2.00
C LEU A 136 1.01 -3.50 3.09
N TYR A 137 1.51 -2.29 3.38
CA TYR A 137 0.91 -1.40 4.38
C TYR A 137 -0.54 -1.04 4.02
N GLN A 138 -0.78 -0.57 2.80
CA GLN A 138 -2.10 -0.11 2.35
C GLN A 138 -3.10 -1.27 2.24
N ALA A 139 -2.66 -2.49 1.89
CA ALA A 139 -3.49 -3.69 1.92
C ALA A 139 -3.94 -4.04 3.34
N GLY A 140 -3.01 -4.11 4.31
CA GLY A 140 -3.33 -4.35 5.72
C GLY A 140 -4.22 -3.26 6.31
N TYR A 141 -3.92 -2.00 6.00
CA TYR A 141 -4.70 -0.84 6.46
C TYR A 141 -6.11 -0.78 5.86
N SER A 142 -6.29 -1.22 4.60
CA SER A 142 -7.62 -1.38 3.98
C SER A 142 -8.48 -2.40 4.73
N GLN A 143 -7.88 -3.49 5.21
CA GLN A 143 -8.59 -4.51 6.01
C GLN A 143 -8.87 -4.02 7.44
N TYR A 144 -7.96 -3.25 8.04
CA TYR A 144 -8.20 -2.54 9.30
C TYR A 144 -9.40 -1.58 9.19
N GLN A 145 -9.46 -0.76 8.12
CA GLN A 145 -10.62 0.11 7.86
C GLN A 145 -11.92 -0.68 7.60
N ALA A 146 -11.84 -1.86 7.00
CA ALA A 146 -12.98 -2.76 6.82
C ALA A 146 -13.43 -3.48 8.11
N GLY A 147 -12.75 -3.26 9.24
CA GLY A 147 -13.01 -3.96 10.52
C GLY A 147 -12.53 -5.42 10.53
N GLN A 148 -11.79 -5.85 9.52
CA GLN A 148 -11.29 -7.23 9.36
C GLN A 148 -9.90 -7.38 10.00
N TYR A 149 -9.79 -7.00 11.27
CA TYR A 149 -8.53 -6.92 12.04
C TYR A 149 -7.68 -8.19 11.94
N SER A 150 -8.29 -9.37 12.00
CA SER A 150 -7.60 -10.66 11.93
C SER A 150 -7.05 -11.01 10.54
N ALA A 151 -7.59 -10.42 9.47
CA ALA A 151 -7.12 -10.67 8.11
C ALA A 151 -5.84 -9.86 7.81
N GLY A 152 -5.67 -8.69 8.44
CA GLY A 152 -4.56 -7.78 8.19
C GLY A 152 -3.23 -8.19 8.84
N PHE A 153 -3.24 -9.08 9.84
CA PHE A 153 -2.02 -9.48 10.56
C PHE A 153 -0.92 -10.04 9.65
N PRO A 154 -1.16 -10.98 8.71
CA PRO A 154 -0.10 -11.50 7.83
C PRO A 154 0.54 -10.41 6.96
N LEU A 155 -0.24 -9.45 6.44
CA LEU A 155 0.25 -8.34 5.61
C LEU A 155 1.16 -7.39 6.41
N PHE A 156 0.76 -7.05 7.64
CA PHE A 156 1.58 -6.24 8.53
C PHE A 156 2.81 -7.00 9.07
N ARG A 157 2.70 -8.30 9.36
CA ARG A 157 3.83 -9.15 9.75
C ARG A 157 4.87 -9.26 8.64
N ARG A 158 4.42 -9.51 7.41
CA ARG A 158 5.27 -9.55 6.22
C ARG A 158 6.02 -8.23 5.98
N LEU A 159 5.35 -7.11 6.23
CA LEU A 159 5.97 -5.79 6.19
C LEU A 159 7.03 -5.60 7.29
N THR A 160 6.80 -6.09 8.51
CA THR A 160 7.83 -6.07 9.57
C THR A 160 9.00 -7.01 9.30
N GLU A 161 8.80 -8.14 8.60
CA GLU A 161 9.89 -9.04 8.18
C GLU A 161 10.77 -8.41 7.09
N VAL A 162 10.15 -7.87 6.05
CA VAL A 162 10.85 -7.33 4.86
C VAL A 162 11.46 -5.95 5.13
N ALA A 163 10.87 -5.16 6.03
CA ALA A 163 11.15 -3.74 6.16
C ALA A 163 11.23 -3.23 7.61
N ALA A 164 11.66 -4.06 8.57
CA ALA A 164 11.72 -3.78 10.01
C ALA A 164 12.13 -2.33 10.38
N ARG A 165 13.26 -1.85 9.83
CA ARG A 165 13.84 -0.53 10.12
C ARG A 165 13.20 0.65 9.37
N THR A 166 11.99 0.51 8.83
CA THR A 166 11.34 1.57 8.02
C THR A 166 10.17 2.26 8.74
N LYS A 167 9.78 3.43 8.23
CA LYS A 167 8.51 4.09 8.62
C LYS A 167 7.30 3.15 8.48
N TRP A 168 7.29 2.29 7.46
CA TRP A 168 6.18 1.39 7.17
C TRP A 168 6.05 0.28 8.23
N ALA A 169 7.16 -0.27 8.73
CA ALA A 169 7.14 -1.26 9.81
C ALA A 169 6.72 -0.66 11.16
N ASN A 170 7.14 0.58 11.48
CA ASN A 170 6.61 1.31 12.65
C ASN A 170 5.09 1.49 12.59
N MET A 171 4.56 1.85 11.42
CA MET A 171 3.11 1.91 11.20
C MET A 171 2.46 0.52 11.27
N ALA A 172 3.12 -0.52 10.77
CA ALA A 172 2.64 -1.91 10.87
C ALA A 172 2.51 -2.37 12.33
N TYR A 173 3.53 -2.18 13.18
CA TYR A 173 3.46 -2.47 14.62
C TYR A 173 2.31 -1.73 15.30
N PHE A 174 2.08 -0.47 14.93
CA PHE A 174 0.95 0.32 15.45
C PHE A 174 -0.39 -0.29 15.06
N TYR A 175 -0.60 -0.66 13.78
CA TYR A 175 -1.87 -1.26 13.35
C TYR A 175 -2.06 -2.72 13.79
N ILE A 176 -0.99 -3.50 14.01
CA ILE A 176 -1.06 -4.80 14.71
C ILE A 176 -1.55 -4.58 16.14
N GLY A 177 -0.93 -3.65 16.87
CA GLY A 177 -1.31 -3.31 18.24
C GLY A 177 -2.75 -2.80 18.36
N MET A 178 -3.16 -1.89 17.48
CA MET A 178 -4.54 -1.40 17.41
C MET A 178 -5.53 -2.49 16.99
N SER A 179 -5.14 -3.42 16.11
CA SER A 179 -5.97 -4.58 15.75
C SER A 179 -6.22 -5.50 16.96
N HIS A 180 -5.18 -5.80 17.75
CA HIS A 180 -5.35 -6.53 19.01
C HIS A 180 -6.16 -5.77 20.06
N TYR A 181 -6.02 -4.44 20.13
CA TYR A 181 -6.83 -3.58 20.99
C TYR A 181 -8.33 -3.68 20.65
N GLN A 182 -8.69 -3.58 19.37
CA GLN A 182 -10.08 -3.74 18.91
C GLN A 182 -10.64 -5.15 19.17
N LEU A 183 -9.79 -6.19 19.02
CA LEU A 183 -10.10 -7.57 19.39
C LEU A 183 -10.11 -7.84 20.91
N LYS A 184 -9.73 -6.85 21.74
CA LYS A 184 -9.64 -6.92 23.22
C LYS A 184 -8.57 -7.89 23.74
N ASN A 185 -7.57 -8.22 22.92
CA ASN A 185 -6.41 -9.03 23.28
C ASN A 185 -5.33 -8.12 23.90
N TRP A 186 -5.60 -7.58 25.09
CA TRP A 186 -4.85 -6.47 25.68
C TRP A 186 -3.34 -6.71 25.80
N ASN A 187 -2.92 -7.93 26.18
CA ASN A 187 -1.50 -8.26 26.33
C ASN A 187 -0.75 -8.12 25.00
N LYS A 188 -1.24 -8.77 23.94
CA LYS A 188 -0.70 -8.67 22.58
C LYS A 188 -0.72 -7.25 22.02
N ALA A 189 -1.74 -6.46 22.39
CA ALA A 189 -1.81 -5.05 22.03
C ALA A 189 -0.67 -4.25 22.68
N ILE A 190 -0.41 -4.46 23.98
CA ILE A 190 0.71 -3.84 24.70
C ILE A 190 2.05 -4.27 24.09
N ASP A 191 2.25 -5.56 23.85
CA ASP A 191 3.49 -6.10 23.28
C ASP A 191 3.79 -5.45 21.91
N SER A 192 2.80 -5.41 21.03
CA SER A 192 2.94 -4.84 19.68
C SER A 192 3.10 -3.32 19.68
N LEU A 193 2.36 -2.60 20.54
CA LEU A 193 2.51 -1.15 20.69
C LEU A 193 3.85 -0.77 21.33
N SER A 194 4.48 -1.65 22.11
CA SER A 194 5.79 -1.39 22.72
C SER A 194 6.97 -1.37 21.74
N LEU A 195 6.74 -1.81 20.49
CA LEU A 195 7.70 -1.79 19.38
C LEU A 195 7.55 -0.56 18.48
N VAL A 196 6.49 0.25 18.68
CA VAL A 196 6.24 1.44 17.86
C VAL A 196 7.24 2.55 18.25
N GLY A 197 8.06 2.96 17.29
CA GLY A 197 9.10 3.98 17.51
C GLY A 197 10.35 3.46 18.21
N THR A 198 10.52 2.15 18.41
CA THR A 198 11.79 1.59 18.91
C THR A 198 12.80 1.31 17.80
N GLU A 199 12.35 1.27 16.54
CA GLU A 199 13.20 1.13 15.35
C GLU A 199 13.10 2.39 14.49
N VAL A 200 13.88 3.41 14.85
CA VAL A 200 14.16 4.57 13.98
C VAL A 200 15.42 4.24 13.19
N GLU A 201 15.54 4.81 11.98
CA GLU A 201 16.78 4.76 11.21
C GLU A 201 17.94 5.32 12.05
N GLU A 202 19.06 4.60 12.10
CA GLU A 202 20.33 5.19 12.49
C GLU A 202 20.67 6.18 11.37
N ALA A 203 20.46 7.48 11.63
CA ALA A 203 20.79 8.54 10.69
C ALA A 203 22.25 8.38 10.24
N GLY A 204 22.48 8.41 8.93
CA GLY A 204 23.74 7.97 8.34
C GLY A 204 24.96 8.70 8.90
N GLU A 205 26.06 7.97 9.11
CA GLU A 205 27.35 8.52 9.53
C GLU A 205 27.83 9.58 8.51
N GLY A 206 27.52 10.86 8.73
CA GLY A 206 27.86 11.91 7.77
C GLY A 206 27.49 13.36 8.10
N THR A 207 26.36 13.63 8.78
CA THR A 207 25.83 15.00 8.91
C THR A 207 25.45 15.40 10.34
N ASP A 208 26.34 16.18 10.96
CA ASP A 208 26.18 16.93 12.22
C ASP A 208 25.87 16.09 13.49
N ASP A 209 26.81 16.02 14.45
CA ASP A 209 26.74 15.20 15.69
C ASP A 209 25.62 15.62 16.69
N LEU A 210 24.67 16.47 16.26
CA LEU A 210 23.63 17.09 17.05
C LEU A 210 22.25 16.68 16.53
N GLY A 211 21.48 15.98 17.37
CA GLY A 211 20.07 15.71 17.08
C GLY A 211 19.28 17.01 16.90
N ARG A 212 18.24 16.99 16.06
CA ARG A 212 17.42 18.18 15.72
C ARG A 212 16.04 18.10 16.34
N ILE A 213 15.47 19.24 16.73
CA ILE A 213 14.05 19.35 17.12
C ILE A 213 13.37 20.54 16.43
N GLU A 214 12.13 20.32 16.03
CA GLU A 214 11.25 21.33 15.44
C GLU A 214 10.69 22.26 16.54
N ILE A 215 10.85 23.57 16.40
CA ILE A 215 10.30 24.55 17.35
C ILE A 215 8.77 24.46 17.38
N GLY A 216 8.18 24.48 18.57
CA GLY A 216 6.74 24.31 18.80
C GLY A 216 6.27 22.85 18.93
N GLN A 217 7.11 21.86 18.61
CA GLN A 217 6.83 20.45 18.95
C GLN A 217 7.14 20.15 20.42
N ARG A 218 6.57 19.07 20.95
CA ARG A 218 6.89 18.64 22.32
C ARG A 218 8.29 18.01 22.35
N PHE A 219 9.19 18.59 23.13
CA PHE A 219 10.51 18.03 23.41
C PHE A 219 10.39 16.76 24.26
N TYR A 220 11.20 15.75 23.94
CA TYR A 220 11.38 14.53 24.74
C TYR A 220 12.86 14.22 24.88
N SER A 221 13.27 13.71 26.05
CA SER A 221 14.60 13.08 26.17
C SER A 221 14.51 11.77 26.95
N LYS A 222 15.32 10.79 26.53
CA LYS A 222 15.37 9.45 27.12
C LYS A 222 16.60 9.32 28.00
N ILE A 223 16.37 9.14 29.30
CA ILE A 223 17.41 8.84 30.29
C ILE A 223 17.49 7.31 30.41
N VAL A 224 18.66 6.75 30.14
CA VAL A 224 18.94 5.32 30.29
C VAL A 224 19.98 5.16 31.39
N ASP A 225 19.59 4.54 32.51
CA ASP A 225 20.42 4.42 33.70
C ASP A 225 20.08 3.11 34.46
N ALA A 226 21.13 2.39 34.86
CA ALA A 226 21.04 1.14 35.59
C ALA A 226 20.31 1.29 36.94
N ASP A 227 20.40 2.47 37.59
CA ASP A 227 19.87 2.75 38.93
C ASP A 227 18.40 3.19 38.95
N VAL A 228 17.77 3.41 37.80
CA VAL A 228 16.32 3.71 37.68
C VAL A 228 15.42 2.76 38.49
N PRO A 229 15.63 1.42 38.51
CA PRO A 229 14.85 0.51 39.35
C PRO A 229 15.03 0.73 40.86
N VAL A 230 16.17 1.27 41.29
CA VAL A 230 16.49 1.55 42.70
C VAL A 230 15.88 2.89 43.11
N MET A 231 16.12 3.96 42.33
CA MET A 231 15.50 5.27 42.54
C MET A 231 13.97 5.19 42.60
N ARG A 232 13.35 4.43 41.69
CA ARG A 232 11.89 4.17 41.70
C ARG A 232 11.39 3.45 42.95
N LYS A 233 12.18 2.52 43.54
CA LYS A 233 11.82 1.86 44.82
C LYS A 233 11.95 2.83 46.01
N LEU A 234 12.95 3.70 45.98
CA LEU A 234 13.21 4.71 47.01
C LEU A 234 12.31 5.96 46.89
N LYS A 235 11.50 6.05 45.82
CA LYS A 235 10.69 7.22 45.45
C LYS A 235 11.49 8.51 45.21
N VAL A 236 12.76 8.36 44.80
CA VAL A 236 13.59 9.48 44.35
C VAL A 236 13.15 9.86 42.91
N PRO A 237 12.80 11.12 42.63
CA PRO A 237 12.44 11.55 41.29
C PRO A 237 13.70 11.64 40.41
N VAL A 238 13.70 10.94 39.27
CA VAL A 238 14.73 11.12 38.25
C VAL A 238 14.45 12.44 37.54
N GLN A 239 15.41 13.36 37.50
CA GLN A 239 15.26 14.69 36.90
C GLN A 239 16.41 15.00 35.95
N ALA A 240 16.13 15.75 34.88
CA ALA A 240 17.13 16.35 34.01
C ALA A 240 16.87 17.85 33.88
N ILE A 241 17.95 18.63 33.89
CA ILE A 241 17.91 20.08 33.66
C ILE A 241 18.16 20.31 32.18
N VAL A 242 17.24 20.97 31.49
CA VAL A 242 17.43 21.40 30.09
C VAL A 242 17.74 22.88 30.09
N LYS A 243 18.80 23.29 29.40
CA LYS A 243 19.13 24.71 29.18
C LYS A 243 19.04 25.02 27.70
N VAL A 244 18.55 26.20 27.35
CA VAL A 244 18.53 26.75 25.99
C VAL A 244 19.59 27.86 25.88
N SER A 245 20.28 28.00 24.74
CA SER A 245 21.34 29.02 24.58
C SER A 245 20.86 30.48 24.70
N SER A 246 19.59 30.76 24.35
CA SER A 246 18.90 32.03 24.62
C SER A 246 18.67 32.33 26.11
N GLY A 247 18.99 31.39 27.01
CA GLY A 247 19.05 31.60 28.47
C GLY A 247 17.94 30.92 29.27
N ASP A 248 17.03 30.19 28.63
CA ASP A 248 15.96 29.48 29.32
C ASP A 248 16.47 28.21 30.04
N ILE A 249 15.87 27.86 31.18
CA ILE A 249 16.29 26.71 31.99
C ILE A 249 15.09 26.03 32.65
N GLU A 250 14.87 24.76 32.32
CA GLU A 250 13.77 23.95 32.84
C GLU A 250 14.24 22.68 33.54
N THR A 251 13.49 22.24 34.56
CA THR A 251 13.79 21.02 35.35
C THR A 251 12.74 19.95 35.13
N LEU A 252 13.04 19.04 34.21
CA LEU A 252 12.08 18.04 33.73
C LEU A 252 12.13 16.77 34.59
N THR A 253 10.98 16.38 35.13
CA THR A 253 10.85 15.12 35.92
C THR A 253 10.51 13.95 35.00
N GLY A 254 11.25 12.85 35.15
CA GLY A 254 11.12 11.66 34.30
C GLY A 254 9.93 10.78 34.66
N VAL A 255 9.28 10.24 33.63
CA VAL A 255 8.19 9.25 33.72
C VAL A 255 8.74 7.87 33.29
N PRO A 256 8.45 6.78 34.01
CA PRO A 256 8.97 5.46 33.67
C PRO A 256 8.33 4.88 32.40
N VAL A 257 9.16 4.33 31.53
CA VAL A 257 8.71 3.67 30.29
C VAL A 257 8.13 2.27 30.62
N PRO A 258 6.95 1.89 30.11
CA PRO A 258 6.42 0.52 30.23
C PRO A 258 7.37 -0.51 29.61
N GLY A 259 7.46 -1.70 30.22
CA GLY A 259 8.36 -2.79 29.77
C GLY A 259 9.85 -2.55 30.04
N LYS A 260 10.36 -1.34 29.81
CA LYS A 260 11.78 -0.98 29.96
C LYS A 260 12.11 -0.61 31.42
N LYS A 261 12.88 -1.47 32.10
CA LYS A 261 13.17 -1.31 33.55
C LYS A 261 14.17 -0.18 33.86
N HIS A 262 15.05 0.15 32.93
CA HIS A 262 16.19 1.07 33.08
C HIS A 262 16.03 2.38 32.32
N GLU A 263 14.82 2.68 31.83
CA GLU A 263 14.55 3.82 30.94
C GLU A 263 13.47 4.74 31.54
N MET A 264 13.72 6.05 31.47
CA MET A 264 12.81 7.12 31.88
C MET A 264 12.71 8.14 30.73
N LEU A 265 11.51 8.67 30.48
CA LEU A 265 11.29 9.76 29.51
C LEU A 265 10.98 11.05 30.27
N THR A 266 11.72 12.13 29.98
CA THR A 266 11.31 13.50 30.31
C THR A 266 10.63 14.13 29.10
N SER A 267 9.76 15.12 29.31
CA SER A 267 9.19 15.91 28.22
C SER A 267 8.77 17.31 28.63
N ALA A 268 8.88 18.27 27.72
CA ALA A 268 8.40 19.63 27.86
C ALA A 268 7.74 20.10 26.56
N PRO A 269 6.69 20.94 26.59
CA PRO A 269 6.33 21.71 25.40
C PRO A 269 7.48 22.68 25.07
N THR A 270 7.69 22.95 23.79
CA THR A 270 8.54 24.08 23.36
C THR A 270 7.65 25.22 22.84
N ALA A 271 8.15 26.45 22.87
CA ALA A 271 7.49 27.61 22.29
C ALA A 271 8.53 28.63 21.81
N LEU A 272 8.20 29.37 20.76
CA LEU A 272 9.02 30.50 20.33
C LEU A 272 8.88 31.67 21.32
N GLY A 273 9.98 32.36 21.63
CA GLY A 273 9.97 33.62 22.37
C GLY A 273 11.01 33.72 23.49
N ASN A 274 10.86 34.76 24.33
CA ASN A 274 11.80 35.06 25.40
C ASN A 274 11.76 34.04 26.56
N ALA A 275 12.93 33.65 27.04
CA ALA A 275 13.18 32.77 28.19
C ALA A 275 12.46 33.18 29.50
N LYS A 276 11.88 32.20 30.21
CA LYS A 276 11.20 32.35 31.51
C LYS A 276 11.50 31.13 32.41
N PRO A 277 12.73 30.99 32.92
CA PRO A 277 13.17 29.80 33.64
C PRO A 277 12.23 29.36 34.78
N GLY A 278 11.65 28.17 34.66
CA GLY A 278 10.79 27.55 35.67
C GLY A 278 9.28 27.70 35.47
N ASP A 279 8.80 28.07 34.26
CA ASP A 279 7.37 28.05 33.91
C ASP A 279 6.87 26.72 33.31
N GLY A 280 7.78 25.81 32.98
CA GLY A 280 7.50 24.46 32.47
C GLY A 280 7.37 24.37 30.94
N VAL A 281 7.65 25.45 30.20
CA VAL A 281 7.69 25.51 28.74
C VAL A 281 9.08 25.94 28.31
N LEU A 282 9.76 25.15 27.47
CA LEU A 282 11.05 25.54 26.92
C LEU A 282 10.85 26.68 25.91
N GLN A 283 11.29 27.89 26.24
CA GLN A 283 11.29 29.00 25.29
C GLN A 283 12.63 29.13 24.58
N MET A 284 12.56 29.48 23.29
CA MET A 284 13.68 29.43 22.36
C MET A 284 13.47 30.37 21.17
N VAL A 285 14.55 30.63 20.42
CA VAL A 285 14.56 31.39 19.15
C VAL A 285 15.20 30.57 18.03
N GLY A 286 15.23 31.11 16.80
CA GLY A 286 15.86 30.46 15.65
C GLY A 286 17.30 30.00 15.92
N GLY A 287 17.63 28.78 15.49
CA GLY A 287 18.96 28.20 15.60
C GLY A 287 19.50 27.94 17.02
N ASP A 288 18.67 28.04 18.07
CA ASP A 288 19.06 27.76 19.46
C ASP A 288 19.64 26.34 19.64
N THR A 289 20.39 26.14 20.71
CA THR A 289 20.88 24.81 21.14
C THR A 289 20.41 24.48 22.55
N LEU A 290 19.97 23.25 22.73
CA LEU A 290 19.48 22.72 24.00
C LEU A 290 20.51 21.76 24.59
N GLU A 291 20.97 22.04 25.81
CA GLU A 291 21.85 21.19 26.59
C GLU A 291 21.02 20.47 27.67
N VAL A 292 20.80 19.16 27.48
CA VAL A 292 20.14 18.28 28.47
C VAL A 292 21.18 17.75 29.43
N ILE A 293 21.05 18.08 30.71
CA ILE A 293 21.98 17.68 31.78
C ILE A 293 21.26 16.73 32.74
N TYR A 294 21.69 15.47 32.73
CA TYR A 294 21.33 14.47 33.73
C TYR A 294 22.48 14.31 34.75
N MET A 295 22.16 14.09 36.03
CA MET A 295 23.16 13.88 37.08
C MET A 295 23.17 12.42 37.52
N ASP A 296 24.22 11.69 37.12
CA ASP A 296 24.48 10.30 37.46
C ASP A 296 25.05 10.23 38.90
N GLU A 297 24.24 9.78 39.87
CA GLU A 297 24.64 9.73 41.28
C GLU A 297 25.67 8.61 41.59
N SER A 298 25.85 7.61 40.72
CA SER A 298 26.65 6.42 41.03
C SER A 298 27.09 5.67 39.76
N THR A 299 28.19 6.11 39.14
CA THR A 299 28.73 5.43 37.96
C THR A 299 29.26 4.02 38.29
N LEU A 300 29.42 3.18 37.25
CA LEU A 300 30.07 1.86 37.34
C LEU A 300 31.48 1.92 37.99
N ASP A 301 32.20 3.04 37.82
CA ASP A 301 33.52 3.29 38.43
C ASP A 301 33.45 3.69 39.91
N GLY A 302 32.26 3.78 40.50
CA GLY A 302 32.05 4.27 41.87
C GLY A 302 32.18 5.79 42.05
N LYS A 303 32.15 6.57 40.95
CA LYS A 303 32.15 8.04 41.00
C LYS A 303 30.72 8.55 41.19
N LYS A 304 30.55 9.62 41.98
CA LYS A 304 29.23 10.20 42.29
C LYS A 304 29.05 11.59 41.67
N GLY A 305 27.84 11.89 41.23
CA GLY A 305 27.46 13.22 40.74
C GLY A 305 28.13 13.57 39.40
N VAL A 306 28.16 12.62 38.46
CA VAL A 306 28.77 12.83 37.15
C VAL A 306 27.71 13.41 36.19
N PRO A 307 27.90 14.62 35.65
CA PRO A 307 26.97 15.15 34.66
C PRO A 307 27.07 14.35 33.35
N ARG A 308 25.93 13.92 32.83
CA ARG A 308 25.75 13.37 31.49
C ARG A 308 25.04 14.43 30.65
N THR A 309 25.67 14.86 29.56
CA THR A 309 25.15 15.95 28.72
C THR A 309 24.78 15.45 27.33
N GLY A 310 23.53 15.62 26.93
CA GLY A 310 23.09 15.52 25.53
C GLY A 310 22.94 16.92 24.93
N LYS A 311 23.22 17.09 23.65
CA LYS A 311 23.00 18.36 22.93
C LYS A 311 22.13 18.16 21.70
N VAL A 312 21.25 19.13 21.47
CA VAL A 312 20.22 19.13 20.44
C VAL A 312 20.16 20.52 19.83
N ARG A 313 19.97 20.64 18.51
CA ARG A 313 19.79 21.91 17.81
C ARG A 313 18.29 22.15 17.54
N ALA A 314 17.84 23.37 17.82
CA ALA A 314 16.55 23.88 17.40
C ALA A 314 16.59 24.18 15.90
N VAL A 315 15.55 23.78 15.18
CA VAL A 315 15.35 24.10 13.77
C VAL A 315 13.87 24.37 13.49
N SER A 316 13.58 25.03 12.38
CA SER A 316 12.23 25.33 11.90
C SER A 316 12.12 25.01 10.43
N THR A 317 11.33 24.00 10.06
CA THR A 317 11.11 23.64 8.66
C THR A 317 10.30 24.73 7.94
N GLY A 318 10.97 25.51 7.08
CA GLY A 318 10.41 26.65 6.39
C GLY A 318 9.26 26.28 5.44
N THR A 319 8.11 26.96 5.57
CA THR A 319 6.92 26.70 4.75
C THR A 319 6.22 27.98 4.28
N VAL A 320 6.09 28.14 2.95
CA VAL A 320 5.39 29.28 2.34
C VAL A 320 4.01 28.88 1.82
N GLY A 321 3.04 29.78 1.90
CA GLY A 321 1.71 29.56 1.33
C GLY A 321 0.90 30.83 1.08
N PHE A 322 -0.11 30.70 0.24
CA PHE A 322 -1.11 31.73 -0.02
C PHE A 322 -2.30 31.61 0.97
N PHE A 323 -2.83 32.74 1.43
CA PHE A 323 -3.89 32.81 2.44
C PHE A 323 -4.99 33.81 2.04
N LEU A 324 -6.17 33.66 2.62
CA LEU A 324 -7.24 34.65 2.51
C LEU A 324 -6.93 35.89 3.38
N GLY A 325 -7.74 36.94 3.24
CA GLY A 325 -7.62 38.18 4.01
C GLY A 325 -7.79 38.06 5.53
N ASP A 326 -8.08 36.85 6.05
CA ASP A 326 -8.12 36.51 7.47
C ASP A 326 -6.75 36.05 8.05
N ASN A 327 -5.71 35.97 7.20
CA ASN A 327 -4.36 35.49 7.51
C ASN A 327 -4.29 34.08 8.14
N SER A 328 -5.34 33.26 8.02
CA SER A 328 -5.42 31.94 8.71
C SER A 328 -5.99 30.81 7.84
N THR A 329 -6.91 31.12 6.92
CA THR A 329 -7.46 30.18 5.95
C THR A 329 -6.57 30.14 4.71
N PRO A 330 -6.01 28.97 4.31
CA PRO A 330 -5.27 28.85 3.06
C PRO A 330 -6.13 29.22 1.84
N ALA A 331 -5.55 30.00 0.93
CA ALA A 331 -6.16 30.29 -0.36
C ALA A 331 -5.85 29.14 -1.35
N TYR A 332 -6.84 28.77 -2.16
CA TYR A 332 -6.69 27.82 -3.27
C TYR A 332 -6.86 28.49 -4.64
N ILE A 333 -7.38 29.71 -4.64
CA ILE A 333 -7.79 30.50 -5.80
C ILE A 333 -7.42 31.96 -5.51
N ALA A 334 -6.81 32.62 -6.49
CA ALA A 334 -6.57 34.06 -6.51
C ALA A 334 -7.67 34.77 -7.34
N TYR A 335 -8.00 36.01 -6.98
CA TYR A 335 -8.99 36.82 -7.71
C TYR A 335 -8.32 38.11 -8.21
N PRO A 336 -8.28 38.38 -9.53
CA PRO A 336 -7.80 39.65 -10.06
C PRO A 336 -8.59 40.82 -9.48
N GLY A 337 -7.90 41.86 -9.01
CA GLY A 337 -8.49 43.00 -8.30
C GLY A 337 -8.55 42.87 -6.78
N GLU A 338 -8.34 41.68 -6.20
CA GLU A 338 -8.16 41.52 -4.74
C GLU A 338 -6.68 41.33 -4.39
N PRO A 339 -6.19 41.89 -3.26
CA PRO A 339 -4.81 41.73 -2.83
C PRO A 339 -4.58 40.36 -2.17
N GLN A 340 -3.86 39.48 -2.87
CA GLN A 340 -3.56 38.13 -2.40
C GLN A 340 -2.57 38.17 -1.22
N VAL A 341 -2.92 37.52 -0.11
CA VAL A 341 -2.05 37.41 1.07
C VAL A 341 -1.09 36.24 0.93
N MET A 342 0.13 36.43 1.39
CA MET A 342 1.17 35.40 1.49
C MET A 342 1.67 35.33 2.92
N ILE A 343 1.99 34.12 3.38
CA ILE A 343 2.63 33.90 4.68
C ILE A 343 3.76 32.88 4.49
N LEU A 344 4.97 33.25 4.92
CA LEU A 344 6.06 32.32 5.20
C LEU A 344 6.08 32.04 6.70
N ARG A 345 6.24 30.78 7.08
CA ARG A 345 6.50 30.35 8.45
C ARG A 345 7.89 29.75 8.50
N ASP A 346 8.80 30.44 9.16
CA ASP A 346 10.17 30.02 9.38
C ASP A 346 10.73 30.78 10.60
N ALA A 347 10.93 30.09 11.72
CA ALA A 347 11.48 30.67 12.94
C ALA A 347 13.02 30.69 12.96
N ASP A 348 13.72 30.05 12.02
CA ASP A 348 15.18 30.16 11.93
C ASP A 348 15.63 31.48 11.25
N LEU A 349 14.68 32.21 10.65
CA LEU A 349 14.83 33.61 10.23
C LEU A 349 14.60 34.63 11.37
N ASP A 350 14.05 34.21 12.50
CA ASP A 350 13.78 35.08 13.66
C ASP A 350 15.03 35.18 14.54
N THR A 351 15.94 36.12 14.21
CA THR A 351 17.23 36.29 14.89
C THR A 351 17.22 37.44 15.89
N SER A 352 16.53 38.55 15.58
CA SER A 352 16.55 39.81 16.30
C SER A 352 15.25 40.11 17.08
N PRO A 353 15.24 41.00 18.10
CA PRO A 353 14.00 41.38 18.80
C PRO A 353 13.08 42.33 18.00
N ASP A 354 13.58 42.89 16.90
CA ASP A 354 12.87 43.79 16.00
C ASP A 354 12.30 42.97 14.82
N ALA A 355 11.09 43.32 14.34
CA ALA A 355 10.42 42.57 13.27
C ALA A 355 11.26 42.49 11.99
N GLU A 356 11.67 41.29 11.61
CA GLU A 356 12.54 41.10 10.45
C GLU A 356 11.77 41.16 9.12
N THR A 357 12.50 41.45 8.03
CA THR A 357 11.94 41.62 6.68
C THR A 357 12.72 40.85 5.65
N LEU A 358 12.03 40.14 4.77
CA LEU A 358 12.62 39.32 3.69
C LEU A 358 11.87 39.53 2.37
N THR A 359 12.51 39.21 1.25
CA THR A 359 11.93 39.37 -0.09
C THR A 359 11.74 38.01 -0.78
N LEU A 360 10.51 37.70 -1.20
CA LEU A 360 10.20 36.54 -2.06
C LEU A 360 9.76 37.01 -3.45
N THR A 361 10.11 36.25 -4.49
CA THR A 361 9.55 36.46 -5.84
C THR A 361 8.26 35.67 -6.00
N VAL A 362 7.19 36.35 -6.42
CA VAL A 362 5.92 35.75 -6.88
C VAL A 362 5.90 35.82 -8.40
N LYS A 363 5.55 34.71 -9.06
CA LYS A 363 5.46 34.66 -10.52
C LYS A 363 4.06 34.28 -10.96
N SER A 364 3.54 34.94 -11.99
CA SER A 364 2.38 34.46 -12.75
C SER A 364 2.86 33.64 -13.95
N PHE A 365 2.41 32.41 -14.07
CA PHE A 365 2.67 31.53 -15.21
C PHE A 365 1.42 31.34 -16.05
N TYR A 366 1.58 31.34 -17.37
CA TYR A 366 0.53 31.02 -18.34
C TYR A 366 0.95 29.84 -19.22
N LYS A 367 -0.02 29.08 -19.74
CA LYS A 367 0.24 27.93 -20.62
C LYS A 367 0.33 28.36 -22.08
N VAL A 368 1.32 27.83 -22.80
CA VAL A 368 1.53 28.04 -24.23
C VAL A 368 1.83 26.71 -24.91
N GLU A 369 1.30 26.48 -26.10
CA GLU A 369 1.65 25.34 -26.95
C GLU A 369 3.13 25.45 -27.36
N ALA A 370 3.92 24.37 -27.20
CA ALA A 370 5.38 24.40 -27.40
C ALA A 370 5.82 24.95 -28.76
N ALA A 371 5.02 24.74 -29.82
CA ALA A 371 5.26 25.29 -31.15
C ALA A 371 5.35 26.83 -31.17
N ALA A 372 4.52 27.52 -30.38
CA ALA A 372 4.54 28.98 -30.25
C ALA A 372 5.58 29.47 -29.22
N ALA A 373 5.98 28.64 -28.25
CA ALA A 373 7.07 28.96 -27.34
C ALA A 373 8.43 28.98 -28.07
N ALA A 374 8.63 28.11 -29.06
CA ALA A 374 9.88 27.95 -29.79
C ALA A 374 10.22 29.10 -30.76
N GLU A 375 9.25 29.90 -31.23
CA GLU A 375 9.51 30.99 -32.18
C GLU A 375 10.23 32.20 -31.55
N ASP A 376 10.15 32.38 -30.22
CA ASP A 376 10.72 33.54 -29.52
C ASP A 376 12.23 33.41 -29.21
N GLU A 377 12.73 32.22 -28.88
CA GLU A 377 14.05 32.08 -28.24
C GLU A 377 15.25 32.01 -29.20
N GLU A 378 15.16 31.32 -30.35
CA GLU A 378 16.32 31.15 -31.25
C GLU A 378 16.06 31.38 -32.75
N LYS A 379 16.48 32.55 -33.24
CA LYS A 379 16.85 32.76 -34.66
C LYS A 379 18.19 32.07 -34.99
N GLY A 380 18.25 30.75 -34.77
CA GLY A 380 19.50 29.97 -34.68
C GLY A 380 19.61 28.80 -35.65
N MET A 381 18.69 27.82 -35.59
CA MET A 381 18.76 26.60 -36.41
C MET A 381 17.39 25.99 -36.71
N LEU A 382 17.14 25.71 -37.99
CA LEU A 382 16.03 24.86 -38.44
C LEU A 382 16.44 23.39 -38.31
N ASP A 383 16.14 22.76 -37.17
CA ASP A 383 16.14 21.29 -37.10
C ASP A 383 14.82 20.75 -37.67
N ILE A 384 14.91 19.74 -38.53
CA ILE A 384 13.81 19.23 -39.36
C ILE A 384 13.07 18.06 -38.69
N PHE A 385 13.44 17.72 -37.45
CA PHE A 385 12.95 16.55 -36.71
C PHE A 385 12.00 16.86 -35.52
N SER A 386 11.50 18.09 -35.38
CA SER A 386 10.64 18.53 -34.26
C SER A 386 9.12 18.35 -34.47
N LEU A 387 8.68 17.76 -35.59
CA LEU A 387 7.26 17.64 -36.01
C LEU A 387 6.40 16.63 -35.19
N GLU A 388 6.77 16.32 -33.96
CA GLU A 388 5.96 15.52 -33.02
C GLU A 388 5.83 16.17 -31.62
N ALA A 389 6.19 17.46 -31.50
CA ALA A 389 6.14 18.25 -30.25
C ALA A 389 4.94 19.24 -30.17
N GLU A 390 3.92 19.07 -31.02
CA GLU A 390 2.80 20.04 -31.17
C GLU A 390 1.83 20.08 -29.96
N ASP A 391 1.85 19.06 -29.08
CA ASP A 391 0.93 18.90 -27.93
C ASP A 391 1.57 19.19 -26.54
N GLU A 392 2.82 19.66 -26.44
CA GLU A 392 3.44 19.98 -25.13
C GLU A 392 2.99 21.36 -24.63
N GLU A 393 2.21 21.39 -23.54
CA GLU A 393 1.81 22.62 -22.82
C GLU A 393 2.98 23.13 -21.95
N VAL A 394 3.69 24.17 -22.41
CA VAL A 394 4.80 24.79 -21.68
C VAL A 394 4.30 25.95 -20.82
N TRP A 395 4.72 26.00 -19.55
CA TRP A 395 4.50 27.14 -18.68
C TRP A 395 5.51 28.26 -18.99
N LYS A 396 5.01 29.42 -19.41
CA LYS A 396 5.81 30.63 -19.68
C LYS A 396 5.53 31.67 -18.60
N GLU A 397 6.55 32.42 -18.20
CA GLU A 397 6.45 33.49 -17.20
C GLU A 397 5.76 34.70 -17.83
N ARG A 398 4.62 35.13 -17.26
CA ARG A 398 3.87 36.32 -17.69
C ARG A 398 4.38 37.58 -16.99
N ASP A 399 4.51 37.48 -15.67
CA ASP A 399 4.92 38.58 -14.79
C ASP A 399 5.54 38.04 -13.49
N SER A 400 6.33 38.87 -12.81
CA SER A 400 7.30 38.45 -11.80
C SER A 400 7.59 39.60 -10.82
N ILE A 401 7.07 39.54 -9.60
CA ILE A 401 7.22 40.62 -8.61
C ILE A 401 7.91 40.18 -7.33
N THR A 402 8.80 41.02 -6.81
CA THR A 402 9.46 40.83 -5.52
C THR A 402 8.61 41.46 -4.40
N VAL A 403 8.00 40.62 -3.57
CA VAL A 403 7.18 41.02 -2.43
C VAL A 403 8.04 41.01 -1.16
N THR A 404 8.04 42.11 -0.41
CA THR A 404 8.65 42.13 0.94
C THR A 404 7.64 41.58 1.94
N LEU A 405 7.97 40.47 2.60
CA LEU A 405 7.24 40.00 3.78
C LEU A 405 7.86 40.65 5.03
N THR A 406 7.03 40.95 6.02
CA THR A 406 7.45 41.49 7.33
C THR A 406 6.93 40.58 8.43
N GLU A 407 7.72 40.35 9.47
CA GLU A 407 7.29 39.54 10.61
C GLU A 407 6.05 40.13 11.30
N THR A 408 5.13 39.26 11.69
CA THR A 408 3.83 39.65 12.27
C THR A 408 3.82 39.50 13.78
N GLY A 409 3.45 40.57 14.50
CA GLY A 409 3.32 40.55 15.96
C GLY A 409 2.85 41.88 16.54
N GLU A 410 2.46 41.86 17.83
CA GLU A 410 2.06 43.06 18.59
C GLU A 410 2.95 43.19 19.83
N GLY A 411 3.71 44.28 19.96
CA GLY A 411 4.53 44.55 21.13
C GLY A 411 5.74 45.45 20.86
N ALA A 412 6.64 45.51 21.84
CA ALA A 412 7.96 46.16 21.73
C ALA A 412 9.10 45.14 21.49
N VAL A 413 8.76 43.87 21.35
CA VAL A 413 9.61 42.77 20.90
C VAL A 413 8.70 41.90 20.04
N ILE A 414 9.10 41.59 18.82
CA ILE A 414 8.39 40.69 17.91
C ILE A 414 9.27 39.45 17.74
N ARG A 415 8.65 38.28 17.91
CA ARG A 415 9.24 36.93 17.91
C ARG A 415 8.12 35.93 17.59
N SER A 416 7.80 35.77 16.32
CA SER A 416 6.71 34.88 15.85
C SER A 416 7.15 33.89 14.78
N GLY A 417 8.19 34.19 14.00
CA GLY A 417 8.58 33.37 12.85
C GLY A 417 7.52 33.32 11.75
N ILE A 418 6.54 34.23 11.76
CA ILE A 418 5.44 34.30 10.79
C ILE A 418 5.56 35.62 10.02
N PHE A 419 6.08 35.52 8.80
CA PHE A 419 6.30 36.64 7.89
C PHE A 419 5.11 36.80 6.94
N GLY A 420 4.40 37.91 7.07
CA GLY A 420 3.22 38.24 6.26
C GLY A 420 3.52 39.28 5.19
N GLY A 421 2.87 39.13 4.03
CA GLY A 421 2.93 40.11 2.94
C GLY A 421 1.69 40.04 2.05
N LYS A 422 1.55 41.00 1.14
CA LYS A 422 0.43 41.07 0.20
C LYS A 422 0.93 41.51 -1.18
N VAL A 423 0.40 40.88 -2.23
CA VAL A 423 0.61 41.28 -3.62
C VAL A 423 -0.71 41.78 -4.20
N THR A 424 -0.67 42.89 -4.94
CA THR A 424 -1.85 43.38 -5.67
C THR A 424 -1.97 42.60 -6.97
N LEU A 425 -3.13 42.01 -7.25
CA LEU A 425 -3.39 41.32 -8.51
C LEU A 425 -4.20 42.22 -9.45
N ALA A 426 -3.84 42.27 -10.74
CA ALA A 426 -4.61 42.97 -11.76
C ALA A 426 -4.82 42.10 -13.01
N PRO A 427 -5.97 42.21 -13.69
CA PRO A 427 -6.15 41.62 -15.02
C PRO A 427 -5.23 42.32 -16.03
N ILE A 428 -4.80 41.59 -17.07
CA ILE A 428 -4.01 42.16 -18.16
C ILE A 428 -4.93 42.74 -19.25
N GLU A 429 -4.86 44.06 -19.47
CA GLU A 429 -5.64 44.76 -20.51
C GLU A 429 -4.84 44.94 -21.81
N GLU A 430 -5.52 45.06 -22.96
CA GLU A 430 -4.88 45.25 -24.27
C GLU A 430 -3.94 46.47 -24.28
N GLY A 431 -2.63 46.21 -24.38
CA GLY A 431 -1.58 47.22 -24.44
C GLY A 431 -0.81 47.44 -23.14
N VAL A 432 -1.15 46.74 -22.05
CA VAL A 432 -0.33 46.73 -20.82
C VAL A 432 0.81 45.73 -20.96
N THR A 433 2.06 46.20 -20.88
CA THR A 433 3.25 45.35 -20.73
C THR A 433 3.56 45.15 -19.24
N PRO A 434 3.58 43.92 -18.72
CA PRO A 434 3.94 43.68 -17.32
C PRO A 434 5.34 44.20 -16.98
N ASN A 435 5.52 44.67 -15.75
CA ASN A 435 6.73 45.38 -15.32
C ASN A 435 7.15 44.93 -13.91
N PRO A 436 8.19 44.10 -13.78
CA PRO A 436 8.75 43.61 -12.50
C PRO A 436 9.17 44.67 -11.47
N GLY A 437 9.12 45.96 -11.82
CA GLY A 437 9.41 47.10 -10.96
C GLY A 437 8.19 47.86 -10.43
N ASP A 438 6.95 47.46 -10.74
CA ASP A 438 5.75 47.98 -10.09
C ASP A 438 5.11 46.98 -9.11
N ALA A 439 4.21 47.43 -8.23
CA ALA A 439 3.70 46.64 -7.11
C ALA A 439 2.44 45.80 -7.46
N ILE A 440 2.22 45.51 -8.74
CA ILE A 440 1.00 44.89 -9.28
C ILE A 440 1.38 43.69 -10.15
N LEU A 441 1.07 42.48 -9.68
CA LEU A 441 1.26 41.27 -10.46
C LEU A 441 0.11 41.15 -11.48
N HIS A 442 0.45 41.22 -12.76
CA HIS A 442 -0.51 41.12 -13.86
C HIS A 442 -0.77 39.65 -14.19
N CYS A 443 -2.02 39.23 -14.05
CA CYS A 443 -2.42 37.84 -14.23
C CYS A 443 -3.79 37.71 -14.91
N ASP A 444 -3.96 36.65 -15.68
CA ASP A 444 -5.11 36.44 -16.57
C ASP A 444 -5.99 35.26 -16.11
N GLU A 445 -7.13 35.04 -16.75
CA GLU A 445 -7.97 33.87 -16.44
C GLU A 445 -7.19 32.56 -16.72
N LEU A 446 -7.17 31.62 -15.77
CA LEU A 446 -6.44 30.33 -15.81
C LEU A 446 -4.92 30.37 -15.57
N ASP A 447 -4.31 31.53 -15.30
CA ASP A 447 -2.91 31.62 -14.85
C ASP A 447 -2.68 30.83 -13.53
N GLU A 448 -1.43 30.39 -13.31
CA GLU A 448 -0.96 29.89 -12.01
C GLU A 448 -0.02 30.91 -11.35
N LEU A 449 -0.38 31.38 -10.15
CA LEU A 449 0.53 32.12 -9.30
C LEU A 449 1.39 31.12 -8.52
N SER A 450 2.70 31.34 -8.53
CA SER A 450 3.66 30.56 -7.74
C SER A 450 4.45 31.45 -6.79
N VAL A 451 4.85 30.86 -5.66
CA VAL A 451 5.95 31.37 -4.81
C VAL A 451 6.84 30.18 -4.42
N VAL A 452 8.15 30.40 -4.47
CA VAL A 452 9.16 29.46 -4.03
C VAL A 452 9.97 30.09 -2.89
N TYR A 453 10.11 29.37 -1.79
CA TYR A 453 11.06 29.64 -0.72
C TYR A 453 12.12 28.54 -0.69
N THR A 454 13.37 28.89 -0.36
CA THR A 454 14.45 27.92 -0.16
C THR A 454 14.90 27.98 1.30
N ASP A 455 14.48 26.98 2.06
CA ASP A 455 14.97 26.68 3.41
C ASP A 455 16.40 26.11 3.31
N LYS A 456 17.22 26.37 4.32
CA LYS A 456 18.63 25.95 4.42
C LYS A 456 18.93 25.09 5.64
N VAL A 457 18.03 25.02 6.62
CA VAL A 457 18.25 24.34 7.89
C VAL A 457 16.92 23.77 8.36
N HIS A 458 16.74 22.46 8.20
CA HIS A 458 15.49 21.81 8.57
C HIS A 458 15.71 20.54 9.40
N LEU A 459 14.61 19.96 9.87
CA LEU A 459 14.59 18.76 10.71
C LEU A 459 15.42 17.59 10.17
N TYR A 460 15.52 17.47 8.83
CA TYR A 460 16.17 16.34 8.15
C TYR A 460 17.63 16.59 7.72
N GLY A 461 18.22 17.77 7.99
CA GLY A 461 19.57 18.13 7.53
C GLY A 461 19.73 19.61 7.15
N ASP A 462 20.91 19.97 6.63
CA ASP A 462 21.26 21.31 6.13
C ASP A 462 21.38 21.36 4.58
N GLU A 463 20.62 20.49 3.89
CA GLU A 463 20.49 20.56 2.43
C GLU A 463 19.46 21.62 2.04
N GLU A 464 19.66 22.34 0.92
CA GLU A 464 18.73 23.39 0.49
C GLU A 464 17.40 22.77 0.02
N ARG A 465 16.31 23.07 0.75
CA ARG A 465 14.98 22.54 0.49
C ARG A 465 14.06 23.61 -0.04
N THR A 466 13.50 23.37 -1.22
CA THR A 466 12.45 24.22 -1.78
C THR A 466 11.08 23.91 -1.17
N SER A 467 10.40 24.95 -0.71
CA SER A 467 8.97 24.98 -0.43
C SER A 467 8.30 25.79 -1.54
N GLU A 468 7.57 25.13 -2.43
CA GLU A 468 6.76 25.77 -3.47
C GLU A 468 5.29 25.77 -3.08
N SER A 469 4.60 26.89 -3.33
CA SER A 469 3.14 26.99 -3.25
C SER A 469 2.59 27.55 -4.55
N ARG A 470 1.48 26.98 -5.04
CA ARG A 470 0.77 27.44 -6.24
C ARG A 470 -0.73 27.59 -6.00
N ILE A 471 -1.33 28.60 -6.61
CA ILE A 471 -2.78 28.80 -6.68
C ILE A 471 -3.18 29.25 -8.09
N LYS A 472 -4.43 28.96 -8.49
CA LYS A 472 -4.94 29.36 -9.81
C LYS A 472 -5.67 30.69 -9.74
N VAL A 473 -5.53 31.48 -10.79
CA VAL A 473 -6.26 32.74 -10.96
C VAL A 473 -7.65 32.41 -11.52
N SER A 474 -8.68 32.79 -10.75
CA SER A 474 -10.07 32.65 -11.20
C SER A 474 -10.34 33.63 -12.33
N GLY A 475 -11.00 33.15 -13.37
CA GLY A 475 -11.73 34.03 -14.26
C GLY A 475 -12.84 34.79 -13.55
N SER A 476 -13.31 35.85 -14.20
CA SER A 476 -14.53 36.56 -13.88
C SER A 476 -15.70 35.57 -13.75
N VAL A 477 -16.60 35.77 -12.77
CA VAL A 477 -17.66 34.80 -12.44
C VAL A 477 -18.82 34.86 -13.45
N ASN A 478 -18.53 34.47 -14.68
CA ASN A 478 -19.51 34.17 -15.71
C ASN A 478 -20.17 32.83 -15.39
N SER A 479 -21.45 32.86 -15.01
CA SER A 479 -22.27 31.68 -14.73
C SER A 479 -22.72 30.96 -16.03
N GLY A 480 -21.78 30.71 -16.93
CA GLY A 480 -21.98 30.00 -18.19
C GLY A 480 -21.30 28.64 -18.15
N VAL A 481 -22.07 27.56 -18.27
CA VAL A 481 -21.51 26.21 -18.36
C VAL A 481 -20.86 26.03 -19.74
N SER A 482 -19.53 26.05 -19.79
CA SER A 482 -18.76 25.67 -20.97
C SER A 482 -18.94 24.18 -21.24
N ALA A 483 -19.88 23.84 -22.13
CA ALA A 483 -20.09 22.47 -22.55
C ALA A 483 -18.99 22.06 -23.54
N ASP A 484 -17.99 21.32 -23.06
CA ASP A 484 -16.96 20.67 -23.89
C ASP A 484 -17.62 19.99 -25.10
N GLN A 485 -17.23 20.36 -26.33
CA GLN A 485 -17.72 19.69 -27.53
C GLN A 485 -17.07 18.30 -27.67
N PHE A 486 -17.67 17.32 -27.00
CA PHE A 486 -17.33 15.92 -27.19
C PHE A 486 -17.54 15.53 -28.66
N VAL A 487 -16.45 15.29 -29.39
CA VAL A 487 -16.47 14.61 -30.70
C VAL A 487 -16.79 13.13 -30.44
N VAL A 488 -18.08 12.84 -30.27
CA VAL A 488 -18.55 11.49 -29.93
C VAL A 488 -18.36 10.56 -31.13
N PHE A 489 -17.37 9.66 -31.03
CA PHE A 489 -17.25 8.54 -31.95
C PHE A 489 -18.56 7.73 -31.98
N GLU A 490 -19.17 7.61 -33.16
CA GLU A 490 -20.43 6.88 -33.35
C GLU A 490 -20.32 5.41 -32.88
N GLU A 491 -19.14 4.81 -33.09
CA GLU A 491 -18.83 3.44 -32.66
C GLU A 491 -18.76 3.31 -31.12
N LEU A 492 -18.30 4.36 -30.40
CA LEU A 492 -18.33 4.44 -28.94
C LEU A 492 -19.77 4.58 -28.42
N LEU A 493 -20.57 5.49 -29.01
CA LEU A 493 -21.97 5.68 -28.62
C LEU A 493 -22.77 4.38 -28.79
N LYS A 494 -22.54 3.69 -29.92
CA LYS A 494 -23.15 2.38 -30.23
C LYS A 494 -22.73 1.31 -29.22
N ALA A 495 -21.46 1.28 -28.81
CA ALA A 495 -20.98 0.36 -27.78
C ALA A 495 -21.58 0.65 -26.40
N ARG A 496 -21.61 1.92 -25.96
CA ARG A 496 -22.26 2.34 -24.70
C ARG A 496 -23.74 1.96 -24.69
N LYS A 497 -24.48 2.26 -25.76
CA LYS A 497 -25.89 1.86 -25.92
C LYS A 497 -26.06 0.34 -25.86
N GLY A 498 -25.23 -0.42 -26.56
CA GLY A 498 -25.26 -1.89 -26.54
C GLY A 498 -25.00 -2.48 -25.15
N SER A 499 -24.07 -1.89 -24.38
CA SER A 499 -23.77 -2.27 -23.01
C SER A 499 -24.97 -2.04 -22.07
N VAL A 500 -25.60 -0.86 -22.12
CA VAL A 500 -26.76 -0.53 -21.27
C VAL A 500 -28.00 -1.35 -21.66
N GLU A 501 -28.23 -1.60 -22.96
CA GLU A 501 -29.28 -2.53 -23.40
C GLU A 501 -29.03 -3.97 -22.93
N ALA A 502 -27.78 -4.42 -22.90
CA ALA A 502 -27.41 -5.74 -22.39
C ALA A 502 -27.55 -5.86 -20.87
N GLU A 503 -27.13 -4.85 -20.11
CA GLU A 503 -27.21 -4.81 -18.65
C GLU A 503 -28.68 -4.82 -18.18
N ALA A 504 -29.56 -4.08 -18.85
CA ALA A 504 -30.99 -4.14 -18.61
C ALA A 504 -31.62 -5.50 -18.97
N LEU A 505 -31.17 -6.16 -20.04
CA LEU A 505 -31.63 -7.50 -20.43
C LEU A 505 -31.11 -8.60 -19.47
N ALA A 506 -29.87 -8.47 -18.97
CA ALA A 506 -29.29 -9.37 -17.98
C ALA A 506 -30.04 -9.29 -16.64
N GLY A 507 -30.26 -8.09 -16.10
CA GLY A 507 -31.04 -7.90 -14.87
C GLY A 507 -32.50 -8.34 -15.00
N LEU A 508 -33.13 -8.16 -16.16
CA LEU A 508 -34.43 -8.78 -16.45
C LEU A 508 -34.37 -10.31 -16.48
N GLY A 509 -33.26 -10.88 -16.97
CA GLY A 509 -33.01 -12.32 -16.95
C GLY A 509 -32.85 -12.87 -15.52
N GLU A 510 -32.13 -12.16 -14.65
CA GLU A 510 -31.96 -12.46 -13.23
C GLU A 510 -33.31 -12.44 -12.50
N ILE A 511 -34.12 -11.39 -12.67
CA ILE A 511 -35.47 -11.32 -12.11
C ILE A 511 -36.35 -12.49 -12.59
N TYR A 512 -36.24 -12.90 -13.86
CA TYR A 512 -36.96 -14.09 -14.33
C TYR A 512 -36.43 -15.39 -13.72
N LYS A 513 -35.12 -15.50 -13.43
CA LYS A 513 -34.51 -16.65 -12.76
C LYS A 513 -35.02 -16.78 -11.32
N ASP A 514 -35.03 -15.69 -10.56
CA ASP A 514 -35.57 -15.63 -9.19
C ASP A 514 -37.07 -15.97 -9.13
N MET A 515 -37.83 -15.63 -10.18
CA MET A 515 -39.23 -16.02 -10.34
C MET A 515 -39.44 -17.48 -10.80
N GLY A 516 -38.38 -18.28 -11.00
CA GLY A 516 -38.46 -19.66 -11.50
C GLY A 516 -38.88 -19.77 -12.97
N LEU A 517 -38.59 -18.76 -13.79
CA LEU A 517 -38.97 -18.66 -15.20
C LEU A 517 -37.74 -18.85 -16.12
N ASP A 518 -36.97 -19.92 -15.90
CA ASP A 518 -35.66 -20.18 -16.52
C ASP A 518 -35.65 -20.04 -18.05
N GLN A 519 -36.71 -20.46 -18.74
CA GLN A 519 -36.82 -20.30 -20.20
C GLN A 519 -36.84 -18.84 -20.64
N ARG A 520 -37.47 -17.95 -19.86
CA ARG A 520 -37.49 -16.50 -20.11
C ARG A 520 -36.17 -15.85 -19.71
N ALA A 521 -35.54 -16.30 -18.63
CA ALA A 521 -34.20 -15.88 -18.23
C ALA A 521 -33.18 -16.18 -19.35
N SER A 522 -33.15 -17.43 -19.82
CA SER A 522 -32.30 -17.91 -20.92
C SER A 522 -32.57 -17.16 -22.23
N GLN A 523 -33.83 -16.83 -22.54
CA GLN A 523 -34.15 -15.98 -23.70
C GLN A 523 -33.55 -14.58 -23.57
N ARG A 524 -33.74 -13.88 -22.44
CA ARG A 524 -33.21 -12.51 -22.25
C ARG A 524 -31.69 -12.47 -22.20
N ALA A 525 -31.06 -13.47 -21.58
CA ALA A 525 -29.62 -13.67 -21.63
C ALA A 525 -29.11 -13.86 -23.08
N THR A 526 -29.84 -14.60 -23.91
CA THR A 526 -29.49 -14.78 -25.33
C THR A 526 -29.65 -13.48 -26.14
N GLU A 527 -30.68 -12.67 -25.85
CA GLU A 527 -30.86 -11.34 -26.44
C GLU A 527 -29.73 -10.38 -26.01
N ALA A 528 -29.32 -10.40 -24.74
CA ALA A 528 -28.20 -9.62 -24.21
C ALA A 528 -26.85 -10.01 -24.84
N LEU A 529 -26.57 -11.31 -24.97
CA LEU A 529 -25.37 -11.81 -25.68
C LEU A 529 -25.30 -11.29 -27.12
N GLY A 530 -26.45 -11.14 -27.80
CA GLY A 530 -26.53 -10.52 -29.13
C GLY A 530 -26.11 -9.04 -29.18
N LYS A 531 -26.25 -8.30 -28.07
CA LYS A 531 -25.80 -6.90 -27.93
C LYS A 531 -24.32 -6.82 -27.53
N VAL A 532 -23.86 -7.74 -26.70
CA VAL A 532 -22.51 -7.79 -26.10
C VAL A 532 -21.45 -8.26 -27.08
N ASN A 533 -21.71 -9.33 -27.84
CA ASN A 533 -20.71 -9.95 -28.71
C ASN A 533 -20.05 -8.98 -29.73
N PRO A 534 -20.78 -8.04 -30.39
CA PRO A 534 -20.16 -7.02 -31.25
C PRO A 534 -19.17 -6.09 -30.53
N ILE A 535 -19.38 -5.81 -29.24
CA ILE A 535 -18.50 -4.96 -28.43
C ILE A 535 -17.15 -5.67 -28.21
N ILE A 536 -17.19 -6.95 -27.84
CA ILE A 536 -16.00 -7.80 -27.64
C ILE A 536 -15.22 -8.02 -28.95
N MET A 537 -15.92 -8.11 -30.09
CA MET A 537 -15.29 -8.16 -31.41
C MET A 537 -14.52 -6.87 -31.73
N ASN A 538 -15.12 -5.70 -31.51
CA ASN A 538 -14.52 -4.40 -31.84
C ASN A 538 -13.61 -3.82 -30.75
N ARG A 539 -13.31 -4.58 -29.68
CA ARG A 539 -12.58 -4.15 -28.47
C ARG A 539 -11.33 -3.29 -28.69
N LYS A 540 -10.58 -3.48 -29.78
CA LYS A 540 -9.36 -2.69 -30.09
C LYS A 540 -9.62 -1.20 -30.30
N LYS A 541 -10.86 -0.79 -30.58
CA LYS A 541 -11.26 0.62 -30.78
C LYS A 541 -11.96 1.23 -29.57
N LEU A 542 -12.16 0.46 -28.50
CA LEU A 542 -13.05 0.83 -27.41
C LEU A 542 -12.27 1.04 -26.10
N PRO A 543 -12.71 1.99 -25.25
CA PRO A 543 -12.25 2.11 -23.87
C PRO A 543 -12.33 0.79 -23.09
N GLY A 544 -11.38 0.59 -22.17
CA GLY A 544 -11.22 -0.66 -21.41
C GLY A 544 -12.45 -1.00 -20.58
N ASP A 545 -12.99 -0.01 -19.86
CA ASP A 545 -14.21 -0.11 -19.03
C ASP A 545 -15.41 -0.72 -19.78
N ILE A 546 -15.64 -0.29 -21.02
CA ILE A 546 -16.74 -0.81 -21.85
C ILE A 546 -16.48 -2.25 -22.28
N VAL A 547 -15.22 -2.61 -22.56
CA VAL A 547 -14.84 -3.97 -22.95
C VAL A 547 -14.89 -4.92 -21.75
N GLU A 548 -14.41 -4.50 -20.59
CA GLU A 548 -14.48 -5.25 -19.33
C GLU A 548 -15.94 -5.46 -18.90
N ASN A 549 -16.79 -4.44 -18.98
CA ASN A 549 -18.23 -4.59 -18.74
C ASN A 549 -18.89 -5.53 -19.78
N ALA A 550 -18.50 -5.47 -21.05
CA ALA A 550 -19.01 -6.40 -22.06
C ALA A 550 -18.61 -7.85 -21.76
N PHE A 551 -17.37 -8.13 -21.37
CA PHE A 551 -16.98 -9.48 -20.93
C PHE A 551 -17.74 -9.92 -19.67
N ARG A 552 -17.93 -9.02 -18.69
CA ARG A 552 -18.75 -9.25 -17.49
C ARG A 552 -20.17 -9.70 -17.83
N LEU A 553 -20.87 -8.88 -18.61
CA LEU A 553 -22.23 -9.17 -19.06
C LEU A 553 -22.31 -10.45 -19.91
N LYS A 554 -21.24 -10.81 -20.64
CA LYS A 554 -21.18 -12.09 -21.38
C LYS A 554 -21.20 -13.29 -20.44
N TRP A 555 -20.30 -13.37 -19.46
CA TRP A 555 -20.29 -14.53 -18.56
C TRP A 555 -21.52 -14.54 -17.64
N GLU A 556 -22.02 -13.38 -17.19
CA GLU A 556 -23.28 -13.29 -16.41
C GLU A 556 -24.48 -13.84 -17.20
N CYS A 557 -24.59 -13.54 -18.50
CA CYS A 557 -25.61 -14.14 -19.35
C CYS A 557 -25.40 -15.64 -19.59
N GLU A 558 -24.16 -16.14 -19.57
CA GLU A 558 -23.87 -17.58 -19.64
C GLU A 558 -24.26 -18.28 -18.32
N LEU A 559 -24.03 -17.66 -17.16
CA LEU A 559 -24.52 -18.12 -15.86
C LEU A 559 -26.06 -18.14 -15.76
N LEU A 560 -26.75 -17.13 -16.29
CA LEU A 560 -28.22 -17.10 -16.35
C LEU A 560 -28.79 -18.27 -17.16
N LYS A 561 -28.04 -18.78 -18.15
CA LYS A 561 -28.37 -19.98 -18.95
C LYS A 561 -27.97 -21.32 -18.29
N ASP A 562 -27.34 -21.29 -17.10
CA ASP A 562 -26.62 -22.43 -16.47
C ASP A 562 -25.52 -23.05 -17.36
N ASP A 563 -24.95 -22.23 -18.27
CA ASP A 563 -23.91 -22.62 -19.23
C ASP A 563 -22.52 -22.38 -18.62
N PHE A 564 -22.22 -23.16 -17.58
CA PHE A 564 -21.04 -22.97 -16.73
C PHE A 564 -19.71 -23.20 -17.46
N ASP A 565 -19.69 -24.10 -18.44
CA ASP A 565 -18.51 -24.35 -19.28
C ASP A 565 -18.23 -23.14 -20.19
N ALA A 566 -19.27 -22.54 -20.80
CA ALA A 566 -19.12 -21.30 -21.56
C ALA A 566 -18.66 -20.14 -20.66
N ALA A 567 -19.30 -19.92 -19.50
CA ALA A 567 -18.94 -18.88 -18.55
C ALA A 567 -17.47 -19.00 -18.09
N THR A 568 -17.03 -20.22 -17.75
CA THR A 568 -15.63 -20.51 -17.39
C THR A 568 -14.69 -20.19 -18.55
N SER A 569 -15.03 -20.59 -19.77
CA SER A 569 -14.22 -20.29 -20.97
C SER A 569 -14.12 -18.79 -21.24
N THR A 570 -15.17 -18.01 -20.97
CA THR A 570 -15.18 -16.55 -21.11
C THR A 570 -14.28 -15.88 -20.07
N CYS A 571 -14.33 -16.32 -18.81
CA CYS A 571 -13.45 -15.80 -17.75
C CYS A 571 -11.96 -16.11 -18.04
N LEU A 572 -11.67 -17.33 -18.51
CA LEU A 572 -10.30 -17.72 -18.91
C LEU A 572 -9.81 -16.93 -20.15
N ALA A 573 -10.70 -16.67 -21.11
CA ALA A 573 -10.37 -15.83 -22.27
C ALA A 573 -10.17 -14.35 -21.88
N PHE A 574 -10.89 -13.86 -20.87
CA PHE A 574 -10.71 -12.53 -20.31
C PHE A 574 -9.37 -12.36 -19.59
N ASN A 575 -9.00 -13.30 -18.70
CA ASN A 575 -7.75 -13.20 -17.92
C ASN A 575 -6.50 -13.22 -18.83
N ARG A 576 -6.56 -13.89 -19.99
CA ARG A 576 -5.50 -13.90 -21.01
C ARG A 576 -5.42 -12.62 -21.86
N LEU A 577 -6.38 -11.71 -21.70
CA LEU A 577 -6.40 -10.39 -22.34
C LEU A 577 -6.17 -9.26 -21.33
N TYR A 578 -6.50 -9.49 -20.06
CA TYR A 578 -6.39 -8.53 -18.96
C TYR A 578 -5.90 -9.23 -17.67
N PRO A 579 -4.61 -9.65 -17.59
CA PRO A 579 -4.10 -10.41 -16.43
C PRO A 579 -4.15 -9.65 -15.10
N GLU A 580 -4.12 -8.33 -15.17
CA GLU A 580 -4.22 -7.43 -14.00
C GLU A 580 -5.68 -7.14 -13.58
N SER A 581 -6.68 -7.54 -14.38
CA SER A 581 -8.09 -7.30 -14.06
C SER A 581 -8.70 -8.41 -13.20
N VAL A 582 -9.10 -8.02 -11.98
CA VAL A 582 -9.59 -8.91 -10.91
C VAL A 582 -11.00 -9.47 -11.19
N LEU A 583 -11.60 -9.17 -12.33
CA LEU A 583 -12.97 -9.57 -12.65
C LEU A 583 -13.11 -11.08 -12.94
N ALA A 584 -12.19 -11.69 -13.69
CA ALA A 584 -12.27 -13.14 -13.99
C ALA A 584 -12.06 -14.02 -12.73
N ASP A 585 -11.09 -13.66 -11.89
CA ASP A 585 -10.84 -14.30 -10.58
C ASP A 585 -12.11 -14.29 -9.71
N LYS A 586 -12.73 -13.12 -9.54
CA LYS A 586 -14.00 -12.98 -8.81
C LYS A 586 -15.14 -13.77 -9.44
N ALA A 587 -15.28 -13.75 -10.76
CA ALA A 587 -16.36 -14.44 -11.48
C ALA A 587 -16.25 -15.97 -11.36
N LEU A 588 -15.05 -16.53 -11.49
CA LEU A 588 -14.78 -17.95 -11.27
C LEU A 588 -14.99 -18.34 -9.80
N MET A 589 -14.61 -17.49 -8.84
CA MET A 589 -14.89 -17.72 -7.42
C MET A 589 -16.38 -17.69 -7.08
N THR A 590 -17.18 -16.80 -7.69
CA THR A 590 -18.64 -16.82 -7.52
C THR A 590 -19.31 -18.02 -8.20
N LEU A 591 -18.82 -18.43 -9.37
CA LEU A 591 -19.28 -19.65 -10.06
C LEU A 591 -18.99 -20.90 -9.22
N GLY A 592 -17.77 -21.04 -8.69
CA GLY A 592 -17.40 -22.16 -7.83
C GLY A 592 -18.29 -22.25 -6.58
N ARG A 593 -18.66 -21.12 -5.97
CA ARG A 593 -19.62 -21.08 -4.84
C ARG A 593 -21.01 -21.53 -5.29
N SER A 594 -21.55 -20.98 -6.38
CA SER A 594 -22.86 -21.37 -6.93
C SER A 594 -22.96 -22.87 -7.26
N LEU A 595 -21.91 -23.46 -7.85
CA LEU A 595 -21.83 -24.91 -8.10
C LEU A 595 -21.74 -25.73 -6.81
N THR A 596 -21.09 -25.19 -5.77
CA THR A 596 -21.04 -25.80 -4.43
C THR A 596 -22.42 -25.84 -3.79
N ASP A 597 -23.14 -24.71 -3.81
CA ASP A 597 -24.48 -24.58 -3.23
C ASP A 597 -25.53 -25.44 -3.99
N LYS A 598 -25.32 -25.65 -5.30
CA LYS A 598 -26.08 -26.62 -6.11
C LYS A 598 -25.72 -28.10 -5.85
N GLY A 599 -24.65 -28.39 -5.09
CA GLY A 599 -24.15 -29.74 -4.85
C GLY A 599 -23.40 -30.39 -6.02
N GLU A 600 -23.02 -29.62 -7.05
CA GLU A 600 -22.24 -30.09 -8.20
C GLU A 600 -20.72 -30.08 -7.88
N PHE A 601 -20.35 -30.77 -6.80
CA PHE A 601 -19.03 -30.64 -6.15
C PHE A 601 -17.83 -30.89 -7.08
N ASP A 602 -17.91 -31.86 -8.00
CA ASP A 602 -16.82 -32.12 -8.95
C ASP A 602 -16.57 -30.92 -9.88
N LYS A 603 -17.64 -30.34 -10.47
CA LYS A 603 -17.52 -29.13 -11.29
C LYS A 603 -17.06 -27.92 -10.47
N ALA A 604 -17.50 -27.80 -9.22
CA ALA A 604 -17.04 -26.74 -8.32
C ALA A 604 -15.52 -26.83 -8.09
N VAL A 605 -14.99 -28.04 -7.84
CA VAL A 605 -13.54 -28.29 -7.73
C VAL A 605 -12.82 -27.93 -9.02
N ASP A 606 -13.34 -28.33 -10.19
CA ASP A 606 -12.73 -27.99 -11.49
C ASP A 606 -12.69 -26.48 -11.74
N VAL A 607 -13.77 -25.74 -11.43
CA VAL A 607 -13.80 -24.27 -11.57
C VAL A 607 -12.81 -23.59 -10.62
N TYR A 608 -12.76 -23.99 -9.35
CA TYR A 608 -11.75 -23.46 -8.43
C TYR A 608 -10.32 -23.84 -8.85
N ALA A 609 -10.11 -25.00 -9.49
CA ALA A 609 -8.81 -25.35 -10.06
C ALA A 609 -8.44 -24.43 -11.23
N ARG A 610 -9.39 -23.98 -12.06
CA ARG A 610 -9.14 -22.95 -13.09
C ARG A 610 -8.70 -21.60 -12.51
N VAL A 611 -9.12 -21.24 -11.30
CA VAL A 611 -8.58 -20.05 -10.60
C VAL A 611 -7.08 -20.20 -10.33
N LEU A 612 -6.60 -21.42 -10.04
CA LEU A 612 -5.18 -21.70 -9.80
C LEU A 612 -4.33 -21.76 -11.10
N GLU A 613 -4.97 -21.73 -12.27
CA GLU A 613 -4.33 -21.71 -13.60
C GLU A 613 -4.26 -20.30 -14.22
N LEU A 614 -4.85 -19.28 -13.57
CA LEU A 614 -4.81 -17.90 -14.07
C LEU A 614 -3.39 -17.31 -13.96
N GLU A 615 -3.18 -16.22 -14.70
CA GLU A 615 -2.06 -15.31 -14.48
C GLU A 615 -2.45 -14.37 -13.31
N ASN A 616 -1.60 -14.29 -12.29
CA ASN A 616 -1.75 -13.47 -11.06
C ASN A 616 -3.07 -13.59 -10.22
N PRO A 617 -3.65 -14.80 -10.01
CA PRO A 617 -4.96 -14.98 -9.34
C PRO A 617 -5.00 -14.53 -7.88
N ILE A 618 -5.57 -13.35 -7.60
CA ILE A 618 -5.66 -12.78 -6.25
C ILE A 618 -6.34 -13.74 -5.27
N SER A 619 -7.41 -14.43 -5.68
CA SER A 619 -8.14 -15.37 -4.83
C SER A 619 -7.54 -16.78 -4.76
N ALA A 620 -6.35 -17.05 -5.33
CA ALA A 620 -5.77 -18.42 -5.36
C ALA A 620 -5.71 -19.15 -4.02
N ALA A 621 -5.33 -18.46 -2.94
CA ALA A 621 -5.32 -19.04 -1.59
C ALA A 621 -6.75 -19.35 -1.08
N GLU A 622 -7.73 -18.51 -1.43
CA GLU A 622 -9.15 -18.83 -1.17
C GLU A 622 -9.59 -20.01 -2.04
N ALA A 623 -9.28 -20.04 -3.34
CA ALA A 623 -9.66 -21.13 -4.24
C ALA A 623 -9.12 -22.49 -3.76
N GLN A 624 -7.85 -22.56 -3.38
CA GLN A 624 -7.24 -23.78 -2.84
C GLN A 624 -7.88 -24.21 -1.51
N PHE A 625 -8.29 -23.27 -0.67
CA PHE A 625 -9.05 -23.52 0.56
C PHE A 625 -10.49 -23.99 0.27
N ARG A 626 -11.19 -23.36 -0.67
CA ARG A 626 -12.56 -23.72 -1.08
C ARG A 626 -12.61 -25.11 -1.72
N ILE A 627 -11.58 -25.53 -2.45
CA ILE A 627 -11.44 -26.94 -2.90
C ILE A 627 -11.43 -27.90 -1.70
N GLY A 628 -10.80 -27.52 -0.58
CA GLY A 628 -10.90 -28.28 0.68
C GLY A 628 -12.33 -28.31 1.23
N GLU A 629 -13.03 -27.16 1.23
CA GLU A 629 -14.42 -27.08 1.70
C GLU A 629 -15.39 -27.89 0.83
N THR A 630 -15.29 -27.82 -0.50
CA THR A 630 -16.18 -28.57 -1.41
C THR A 630 -15.93 -30.07 -1.33
N LEU A 631 -14.67 -30.51 -1.25
CA LEU A 631 -14.34 -31.91 -1.03
C LEU A 631 -14.80 -32.41 0.35
N GLN A 632 -14.77 -31.57 1.38
CA GLN A 632 -15.31 -31.89 2.70
C GLN A 632 -16.85 -32.00 2.68
N GLN A 633 -17.55 -31.06 2.04
CA GLN A 633 -19.01 -31.12 1.89
C GLN A 633 -19.43 -32.33 1.06
N ARG A 634 -18.74 -32.62 -0.05
CA ARG A 634 -18.92 -33.83 -0.85
C ARG A 634 -18.76 -35.09 -0.02
N ALA A 635 -17.72 -35.16 0.82
CA ALA A 635 -17.51 -36.29 1.71
C ALA A 635 -18.69 -36.48 2.67
N VAL A 636 -19.14 -35.42 3.35
CA VAL A 636 -20.33 -35.45 4.23
C VAL A 636 -21.57 -35.90 3.46
N ASP A 637 -21.96 -35.20 2.40
CA ASP A 637 -23.13 -35.48 1.58
C ASP A 637 -23.16 -36.92 1.05
N SER A 638 -22.02 -37.45 0.60
CA SER A 638 -21.91 -38.84 0.12
C SER A 638 -22.17 -39.87 1.21
N ILE A 639 -21.79 -39.59 2.47
CA ILE A 639 -22.04 -40.44 3.62
C ILE A 639 -23.50 -40.29 4.10
N GLU A 640 -24.06 -39.09 4.12
CA GLU A 640 -25.46 -38.90 4.55
C GLU A 640 -26.45 -39.52 3.56
N LYS A 641 -26.18 -39.44 2.25
CA LYS A 641 -26.93 -40.17 1.21
C LYS A 641 -26.75 -41.70 1.30
N ALA A 642 -25.64 -42.19 1.87
CA ALA A 642 -25.44 -43.63 2.12
C ALA A 642 -26.17 -44.11 3.39
N ASP A 643 -26.21 -43.29 4.44
CA ASP A 643 -26.84 -43.59 5.73
C ASP A 643 -28.37 -43.55 5.69
N ALA A 644 -28.97 -42.92 4.67
CA ALA A 644 -30.43 -42.86 4.45
C ALA A 644 -31.15 -44.23 4.41
N HIS A 645 -30.41 -45.34 4.31
CA HIS A 645 -30.93 -46.71 4.44
C HIS A 645 -31.02 -47.23 5.90
N ASN A 646 -30.75 -46.42 6.93
CA ASN A 646 -30.88 -46.76 8.36
C ASN A 646 -30.14 -48.04 8.81
N SER A 647 -29.00 -48.35 8.19
CA SER A 647 -28.13 -49.45 8.64
C SER A 647 -27.28 -49.02 9.84
N LYS A 648 -27.31 -49.81 10.93
CA LYS A 648 -26.44 -49.63 12.11
C LYS A 648 -24.93 -49.68 11.79
N TRP A 649 -24.56 -50.20 10.62
CA TRP A 649 -23.18 -50.35 10.15
C TRP A 649 -22.97 -49.72 8.75
N GLY A 650 -23.81 -48.74 8.39
CA GLY A 650 -23.80 -48.11 7.06
C GLY A 650 -23.98 -49.12 5.92
N LYS A 651 -23.56 -48.73 4.71
CA LYS A 651 -23.63 -49.58 3.50
C LYS A 651 -22.43 -50.53 3.34
N ALA A 652 -21.42 -50.43 4.21
CA ALA A 652 -20.10 -51.06 4.06
C ALA A 652 -19.54 -51.76 5.33
N GLY A 653 -20.27 -51.76 6.44
CA GLY A 653 -19.81 -52.34 7.72
C GLY A 653 -19.10 -51.36 8.66
N LEU A 654 -18.83 -50.13 8.22
CA LEU A 654 -18.15 -49.09 8.99
C LEU A 654 -19.15 -48.22 9.78
N SER A 655 -18.67 -47.56 10.84
CA SER A 655 -19.42 -46.47 11.48
C SER A 655 -19.46 -45.22 10.60
N LYS A 656 -20.46 -44.35 10.76
CA LYS A 656 -20.55 -43.05 10.05
C LYS A 656 -19.27 -42.23 10.19
N ALA A 657 -18.70 -42.17 11.39
CA ALA A 657 -17.46 -41.44 11.68
C ALA A 657 -16.27 -42.02 10.90
N THR A 658 -16.07 -43.34 10.93
CA THR A 658 -14.97 -44.01 10.22
C THR A 658 -15.12 -43.94 8.70
N ALA A 659 -16.36 -43.95 8.20
CA ALA A 659 -16.64 -43.78 6.77
C ALA A 659 -16.35 -42.34 6.30
N LEU A 660 -16.75 -41.34 7.10
CA LEU A 660 -16.45 -39.93 6.84
C LEU A 660 -14.94 -39.63 6.92
N GLN A 661 -14.25 -40.18 7.92
CA GLN A 661 -12.79 -40.11 8.06
C GLN A 661 -12.08 -40.55 6.76
N ASN A 662 -12.45 -41.72 6.22
CA ASN A 662 -11.87 -42.23 4.98
C ASN A 662 -12.22 -41.37 3.76
N ALA A 663 -13.43 -40.79 3.72
CA ALA A 663 -13.87 -39.91 2.64
C ALA A 663 -13.22 -38.50 2.68
N MET A 664 -12.73 -38.05 3.85
CA MET A 664 -12.11 -36.73 4.03
C MET A 664 -10.69 -36.59 3.46
N GLY A 665 -10.00 -37.68 3.11
CA GLY A 665 -8.61 -37.66 2.64
C GLY A 665 -8.28 -36.61 1.55
N PRO A 666 -9.10 -36.49 0.47
CA PRO A 666 -8.90 -35.47 -0.56
C PRO A 666 -9.03 -34.02 -0.04
N ALA A 667 -9.94 -33.78 0.91
CA ALA A 667 -10.14 -32.46 1.52
C ALA A 667 -8.94 -32.07 2.39
N VAL A 668 -8.44 -33.00 3.21
CA VAL A 668 -7.23 -32.81 4.04
C VAL A 668 -6.01 -32.51 3.16
N ALA A 669 -5.88 -33.18 2.00
CA ALA A 669 -4.82 -32.90 1.04
C ALA A 669 -4.96 -31.51 0.36
N ALA A 670 -6.18 -31.01 0.14
CA ALA A 670 -6.41 -29.67 -0.40
C ALA A 670 -6.16 -28.55 0.63
N TYR A 671 -6.59 -28.74 1.88
CA TYR A 671 -6.25 -27.82 2.97
C TYR A 671 -4.74 -27.77 3.22
N ARG A 672 -4.04 -28.92 3.18
CA ARG A 672 -2.58 -28.98 3.28
C ARG A 672 -1.88 -28.12 2.23
N LYS A 673 -2.26 -28.26 0.96
CA LYS A 673 -1.76 -27.42 -0.15
C LYS A 673 -2.02 -25.92 0.05
N THR A 674 -3.02 -25.54 0.84
CA THR A 674 -3.32 -24.12 1.10
C THR A 674 -2.19 -23.48 1.93
N TYR A 675 -1.81 -24.09 3.06
CA TYR A 675 -0.75 -23.53 3.91
C TYR A 675 0.66 -23.81 3.40
N GLU A 676 0.88 -24.94 2.72
CA GLU A 676 2.18 -25.23 2.08
C GLU A 676 2.51 -24.28 0.91
N ARG A 677 1.50 -23.77 0.19
CA ARG A 677 1.72 -22.92 -1.02
C ARG A 677 1.42 -21.43 -0.80
N TYR A 678 0.62 -21.08 0.20
CA TYR A 678 0.19 -19.69 0.45
C TYR A 678 0.28 -19.30 1.94
N PRO A 679 1.43 -19.50 2.63
CA PRO A 679 1.55 -19.27 4.07
C PRO A 679 1.22 -17.84 4.51
N GLU A 680 1.48 -16.84 3.66
CA GLU A 680 1.14 -15.43 3.94
C GLU A 680 -0.38 -15.13 3.90
N SER A 681 -1.24 -16.14 3.65
CA SER A 681 -2.69 -15.97 3.53
C SER A 681 -3.44 -16.23 4.84
N SER A 682 -4.44 -15.40 5.13
CA SER A 682 -5.42 -15.65 6.20
C SER A 682 -6.17 -16.99 6.06
N PHE A 683 -6.27 -17.54 4.84
CA PHE A 683 -6.87 -18.86 4.60
C PHE A 683 -5.95 -20.03 4.94
N ALA A 684 -4.62 -19.86 4.92
CA ALA A 684 -3.66 -20.90 5.29
C ALA A 684 -3.84 -21.32 6.76
N ALA A 685 -4.08 -20.33 7.63
CA ALA A 685 -4.32 -20.57 9.04
C ALA A 685 -5.56 -21.47 9.29
N ASP A 686 -6.77 -21.13 8.78
CA ASP A 686 -7.94 -22.02 8.98
C ASP A 686 -7.81 -23.34 8.21
N ALA A 687 -7.08 -23.38 7.08
CA ALA A 687 -6.76 -24.65 6.42
C ALA A 687 -5.97 -25.57 7.35
N LEU A 688 -4.91 -25.06 7.98
CA LEU A 688 -4.12 -25.79 8.97
C LEU A 688 -4.97 -26.16 10.20
N GLY A 689 -5.81 -25.25 10.69
CA GLY A 689 -6.78 -25.52 11.76
C GLY A 689 -7.77 -26.64 11.43
N ARG A 690 -8.23 -26.77 10.18
CA ARG A 690 -9.09 -27.88 9.72
C ARG A 690 -8.34 -29.20 9.62
N VAL A 691 -7.08 -29.18 9.20
CA VAL A 691 -6.21 -30.36 9.22
C VAL A 691 -5.94 -30.82 10.67
N VAL A 692 -5.69 -29.88 11.59
CA VAL A 692 -5.54 -30.18 13.03
C VAL A 692 -6.82 -30.81 13.60
N ARG A 693 -8.00 -30.22 13.37
CA ARG A 693 -9.29 -30.80 13.81
C ARG A 693 -9.45 -32.24 13.32
N HIS A 694 -9.20 -32.51 12.04
CA HIS A 694 -9.25 -33.87 11.49
C HIS A 694 -8.29 -34.83 12.20
N TYR A 695 -7.05 -34.42 12.53
CA TYR A 695 -6.13 -35.28 13.28
C TYR A 695 -6.53 -35.48 14.76
N VAL A 696 -7.25 -34.54 15.38
CA VAL A 696 -7.83 -34.73 16.72
C VAL A 696 -9.04 -35.67 16.68
N ASP A 697 -9.93 -35.50 15.70
CA ASP A 697 -11.14 -36.33 15.51
C ASP A 697 -10.83 -37.77 15.09
N THR A 698 -9.62 -38.02 14.58
CA THR A 698 -9.13 -39.35 14.18
C THR A 698 -8.18 -39.99 15.20
N ASP A 699 -8.11 -39.42 16.41
CA ASP A 699 -7.26 -39.83 17.54
C ASP A 699 -5.74 -39.88 17.22
N ALA A 700 -5.30 -39.19 16.17
CA ALA A 700 -3.92 -39.12 15.71
C ALA A 700 -3.08 -38.08 16.49
N PHE A 701 -3.15 -38.15 17.83
CA PHE A 701 -2.70 -37.09 18.75
C PHE A 701 -1.27 -36.60 18.52
N ALA A 702 -0.32 -37.49 18.22
CA ALA A 702 1.08 -37.12 17.97
C ALA A 702 1.24 -36.25 16.70
N GLN A 703 0.42 -36.49 15.65
CA GLN A 703 0.43 -35.66 14.44
C GLN A 703 -0.29 -34.33 14.68
N ALA A 704 -1.40 -34.36 15.43
CA ALA A 704 -2.09 -33.16 15.87
C ALA A 704 -1.19 -32.24 16.72
N ALA A 705 -0.39 -32.79 17.64
CA ALA A 705 0.50 -32.03 18.52
C ALA A 705 1.58 -31.26 17.74
N VAL A 706 2.23 -31.89 16.76
CA VAL A 706 3.26 -31.24 15.90
C VAL A 706 2.65 -30.13 15.04
N LEU A 707 1.47 -30.36 14.46
CA LEU A 707 0.77 -29.34 13.67
C LEU A 707 0.20 -28.21 14.54
N LEU A 708 -0.18 -28.51 15.78
CA LEU A 708 -0.53 -27.50 16.77
C LEU A 708 0.69 -26.66 17.17
N GLU A 709 1.89 -27.21 17.19
CA GLU A 709 3.11 -26.43 17.45
C GLU A 709 3.36 -25.41 16.32
N SER A 710 3.39 -25.87 15.06
CA SER A 710 3.59 -24.96 13.91
C SER A 710 2.49 -23.90 13.77
N VAL A 711 1.24 -24.18 14.17
CA VAL A 711 0.16 -23.16 14.23
C VAL A 711 0.56 -21.93 15.06
N PHE A 712 1.27 -22.09 16.18
CA PHE A 712 1.64 -20.95 17.04
C PHE A 712 3.00 -20.33 16.70
N GLU A 713 3.83 -21.02 15.91
CA GLU A 713 5.08 -20.47 15.37
C GLU A 713 4.82 -19.68 14.08
N ASP A 714 4.14 -20.29 13.10
CA ASP A 714 3.87 -19.72 11.77
C ASP A 714 2.73 -18.67 11.79
N TYR A 715 1.70 -18.88 12.61
CA TYR A 715 0.47 -18.06 12.61
C TYR A 715 0.15 -17.45 13.99
N PRO A 716 1.09 -16.73 14.65
CA PRO A 716 0.98 -16.33 16.04
C PRO A 716 -0.24 -15.46 16.38
N ASP A 717 -0.89 -14.83 15.38
CA ASP A 717 -2.01 -13.89 15.54
C ASP A 717 -3.33 -14.33 14.87
N ALA A 718 -3.45 -15.60 14.46
CA ALA A 718 -4.67 -16.11 13.83
C ALA A 718 -5.92 -16.07 14.75
N ALA A 719 -7.11 -15.91 14.15
CA ALA A 719 -8.36 -15.66 14.88
C ALA A 719 -8.90 -16.84 15.71
N PHE A 720 -8.46 -18.06 15.45
CA PHE A 720 -8.95 -19.31 16.05
C PHE A 720 -7.92 -19.97 16.99
N LEU A 721 -6.84 -19.24 17.35
CA LEU A 721 -5.82 -19.75 18.27
C LEU A 721 -6.36 -20.05 19.67
N ASP A 722 -7.47 -19.44 20.06
CA ASP A 722 -8.17 -19.73 21.31
C ASP A 722 -8.76 -21.16 21.32
N GLU A 723 -9.37 -21.55 20.19
CA GLU A 723 -9.84 -22.91 19.91
C GLU A 723 -8.65 -23.90 19.84
N MET A 724 -7.53 -23.50 19.23
CA MET A 724 -6.34 -24.35 19.12
C MET A 724 -5.62 -24.57 20.44
N LEU A 725 -5.55 -23.59 21.34
CA LEU A 725 -5.02 -23.81 22.70
C LEU A 725 -5.89 -24.81 23.49
N LEU A 726 -7.21 -24.76 23.32
CA LEU A 726 -8.12 -25.74 23.93
C LEU A 726 -7.94 -27.14 23.32
N LEU A 727 -7.81 -27.24 21.99
CA LEU A 727 -7.52 -28.51 21.31
C LEU A 727 -6.16 -29.08 21.75
N TRP A 728 -5.11 -28.26 21.85
CA TRP A 728 -3.79 -28.68 22.34
C TRP A 728 -3.84 -29.18 23.78
N ALA A 729 -4.60 -28.51 24.66
CA ALA A 729 -4.83 -29.01 26.00
C ALA A 729 -5.55 -30.37 26.03
N ASN A 730 -6.55 -30.58 25.17
CA ASN A 730 -7.25 -31.85 25.04
C ASN A 730 -6.33 -32.97 24.52
N VAL A 731 -5.47 -32.65 23.53
CA VAL A 731 -4.46 -33.55 22.96
C VAL A 731 -3.42 -33.95 24.01
N GLY A 732 -2.84 -32.98 24.72
CA GLY A 732 -1.87 -33.23 25.80
C GLY A 732 -2.46 -34.12 26.90
N TYR A 733 -3.65 -33.79 27.38
CA TYR A 733 -4.37 -34.60 28.38
C TYR A 733 -4.63 -36.04 27.90
N ARG A 734 -5.08 -36.23 26.64
CA ARG A 734 -5.26 -37.57 26.04
C ARG A 734 -3.94 -38.33 25.83
N MET A 735 -2.82 -37.63 25.72
CA MET A 735 -1.46 -38.22 25.67
C MET A 735 -0.85 -38.45 27.06
N GLY A 736 -1.53 -38.05 28.14
CA GLY A 736 -1.02 -38.13 29.52
C GLY A 736 -0.11 -36.97 29.94
N ASP A 737 0.14 -35.99 29.07
CA ASP A 737 0.92 -34.79 29.38
C ASP A 737 0.03 -33.71 30.02
N ASN A 738 -0.21 -33.91 31.32
CA ASN A 738 -1.01 -33.01 32.15
C ASN A 738 -0.34 -31.64 32.37
N GLU A 739 0.99 -31.52 32.30
CA GLU A 739 1.67 -30.24 32.50
C GLU A 739 1.63 -29.35 31.25
N THR A 740 1.79 -29.93 30.05
CA THR A 740 1.47 -29.22 28.81
C THR A 740 0.00 -28.83 28.79
N ALA A 741 -0.93 -29.72 29.17
CA ALA A 741 -2.35 -29.41 29.23
C ALA A 741 -2.64 -28.21 30.15
N LYS A 742 -2.17 -28.23 31.42
CA LYS A 742 -2.27 -27.09 32.35
C LYS A 742 -1.68 -25.81 31.76
N THR A 743 -0.52 -25.90 31.11
CA THR A 743 0.19 -24.75 30.54
C THR A 743 -0.58 -24.09 29.39
N LYS A 744 -1.08 -24.87 28.43
CA LYS A 744 -1.86 -24.32 27.29
C LYS A 744 -3.22 -23.76 27.76
N LEU A 745 -3.86 -24.37 28.76
CA LEU A 745 -5.10 -23.84 29.38
C LEU A 745 -4.85 -22.51 30.11
N ARG A 746 -3.77 -22.40 30.89
CA ARG A 746 -3.38 -21.15 31.55
C ARG A 746 -3.06 -20.05 30.53
N LYS A 747 -2.36 -20.37 29.44
CA LYS A 747 -2.10 -19.44 28.33
C LYS A 747 -3.40 -18.94 27.69
N LEU A 748 -4.37 -19.83 27.43
CA LEU A 748 -5.68 -19.47 26.87
C LEU A 748 -6.45 -18.48 27.75
N ILE A 749 -6.45 -18.71 29.07
CA ILE A 749 -7.13 -17.84 30.05
C ILE A 749 -6.46 -16.45 30.16
N PHE A 750 -5.14 -16.37 29.89
CA PHE A 750 -4.36 -15.13 29.98
C PHE A 750 -4.36 -14.31 28.69
N ASP A 751 -4.11 -14.94 27.54
CA ASP A 751 -3.96 -14.26 26.23
C ASP A 751 -5.32 -13.87 25.62
N TYR A 752 -6.36 -14.69 25.82
CA TYR A 752 -7.66 -14.56 25.18
C TYR A 752 -8.82 -14.50 26.22
N PRO A 753 -8.81 -13.56 27.18
CA PRO A 753 -9.74 -13.54 28.31
C PRO A 753 -11.22 -13.35 27.92
N THR A 754 -11.49 -12.94 26.68
CA THR A 754 -12.82 -12.75 26.07
C THR A 754 -13.34 -13.97 25.30
N SER A 755 -12.54 -15.02 25.12
CA SER A 755 -12.91 -16.18 24.28
C SER A 755 -14.07 -17.00 24.87
N LYS A 756 -14.92 -17.50 23.96
CA LYS A 756 -15.97 -18.51 24.23
C LYS A 756 -15.46 -19.74 24.99
N HIS A 757 -14.17 -20.07 24.84
CA HIS A 757 -13.53 -21.25 25.44
C HIS A 757 -13.01 -21.05 26.87
N VAL A 758 -12.91 -19.81 27.38
CA VAL A 758 -12.32 -19.54 28.71
C VAL A 758 -13.07 -20.24 29.85
N ALA A 759 -14.40 -20.32 29.76
CA ALA A 759 -15.23 -21.01 30.77
C ALA A 759 -14.97 -22.52 30.81
N GLU A 760 -14.83 -23.15 29.63
CA GLU A 760 -14.49 -24.57 29.50
C GLU A 760 -13.06 -24.84 29.97
N ALA A 761 -12.11 -23.98 29.58
CA ALA A 761 -10.70 -24.09 29.94
C ALA A 761 -10.48 -23.97 31.46
N ARG A 762 -11.17 -23.05 32.14
CA ARG A 762 -11.15 -22.96 33.62
C ARG A 762 -11.68 -24.23 34.28
N LYS A 763 -12.77 -24.81 33.75
CA LYS A 763 -13.34 -26.07 34.25
C LYS A 763 -12.38 -27.25 34.04
N LYS A 764 -11.73 -27.34 32.89
CA LYS A 764 -10.73 -28.39 32.59
C LYS A 764 -9.48 -28.24 33.44
N LEU A 765 -8.95 -27.03 33.59
CA LEU A 765 -7.77 -26.74 34.41
C LEU A 765 -8.00 -27.17 35.87
N ALA A 766 -9.11 -26.74 36.47
CA ALA A 766 -9.48 -27.12 37.83
C ALA A 766 -9.74 -28.64 38.00
N GLY A 767 -10.16 -29.34 36.93
CA GLY A 767 -10.28 -30.79 36.92
C GLY A 767 -8.92 -31.48 37.01
N ILE A 768 -8.00 -31.13 36.11
CA ILE A 768 -6.64 -31.71 36.04
C ILE A 768 -5.83 -31.36 37.31
N GLU A 769 -6.02 -30.18 37.88
CA GLU A 769 -5.43 -29.79 39.17
C GLU A 769 -6.01 -30.63 40.33
N ALA A 770 -7.34 -30.82 40.39
CA ALA A 770 -7.99 -31.64 41.42
C ALA A 770 -7.86 -33.17 41.22
N GLU A 771 -7.24 -33.62 40.13
CA GLU A 771 -6.80 -35.01 39.93
C GLU A 771 -5.33 -35.18 40.33
N GLY A 772 -4.46 -34.18 40.05
CA GLY A 772 -3.07 -34.18 40.50
C GLY A 772 -2.90 -34.08 42.03
N ASP A 773 -3.82 -33.42 42.74
CA ASP A 773 -3.85 -33.35 44.21
C ASP A 773 -4.29 -34.68 44.91
N LYS A 774 -4.31 -35.81 44.20
CA LYS A 774 -4.77 -37.12 44.71
C LYS A 774 -3.79 -38.28 44.54
N GLU A 775 -2.61 -38.05 43.95
CA GLU A 775 -1.49 -39.00 43.87
C GLU A 775 -0.45 -38.74 44.97
#